data_AF-A0A2E3EME4-F1
#
_entry.id   AF-A0A2E3EME4-F1
#
_cell.length_a   1.000
_cell.length_b   1.000
_cell.length_c   1.000
_cell.angle_alpha   90.00
_cell.angle_beta   90.00
_cell.angle_gamma   90.00
#
_symmetry.space_group_name_H-M   'P 1'
#
loop_
_entity.id
_entity.type
_entity.pdbx_description
1 polymer ?
#
loop_
_entity_poly.entity_id
_entity_poly.type
_entity_poly.pdbx_seq_one_letter_code
_entity_poly.pdbx_strand_id
1 'polypeptide(L)'
;MDRSTLVVHGRVAVQQSRRQAARDGQHGLQVMSFEQAAVRLAGGFIRPIDNERLRIAIQAALLVTPMGALDSIRSLPGMVDAAADTLHKVWRAGIHIGDRSEDHPRLGAIARLETAVLDLLPVGMLRPADIVAAALERIVHAPKVLGPIKIAGVTELSPCWRPLLKALAARVPVEWHAGPRVVPEWLAETGASIIRSPALTPGISVVSAATAYHETVEAMRWLRSLLASGVSPSDIAIAAASPAEYDPHFLAARGDANVALHFAHGVPIVATRDGQAASALADIVSRGLSQSRLRRLAALCRDQGLFEPLPDGWVGILPADAPLSTPGAWQRLLSRLTPQAWPDGVDHASELQAVVELLSKGAEAAGEIGESFLQGRALTIWRKALRAGPAASIDATLAVLRQDDGLDACVAAAWMPASALAAAPRRFVRLLGLNSSRWPRGITEDRLIPDHIIPTDELDPLPVNLADRRDFDTILATTCGEVTLSRARRDSDGRLLGRSPLLAGRGDEAYVRRNAVPAHAFSETDRLLARPQEFAAAPQAISASGCWIDWRRSDITAHDGLVRPDHPAILAILDRTQSASSLRRLLRNPLGFVWAYAFGWREPKPGDDPLVLDALELGDLVHMVLDQALRGLGGGAVSADQTRIDAAVSEALEVVAASWEGERPVPPAVIWRRTLDDVHVMAVRGLLYGHEGGAVAMRSYSEVPFGGVRPKSDADVPWDTDSLVTIPGTEFNIAGFIDRLDLSSDGKCATVCDYKTGRTPSADIRLNGGRELQRCLYGFAVKALLGDDVAIKPSLLYLRDMVNLRLDDPEGALTEVAGYLRDARASVAGGAGLPGPDTGSDHDDLAFALPANARATYGKRKMSAATERLGSFTKVWEAK
;
A
#
# COMPACT_ATOMS: atom_id res chain seq x y z
N MET A 1 -15.93 -24.28 50.55
CA MET A 1 -16.47 -23.85 49.25
C MET A 1 -16.42 -25.05 48.34
N ASP A 2 -17.58 -25.52 47.89
CA ASP A 2 -17.65 -26.65 46.97
C ASP A 2 -17.22 -26.17 45.59
N ARG A 3 -16.15 -26.77 45.06
CA ARG A 3 -15.67 -26.48 43.71
C ARG A 3 -16.60 -27.14 42.70
N SER A 4 -16.84 -26.45 41.59
CA SER A 4 -17.53 -27.01 40.43
C SER A 4 -16.85 -26.52 39.16
N THR A 5 -16.99 -27.28 38.07
CA THR A 5 -16.38 -26.97 36.78
C THR A 5 -17.44 -26.85 35.71
N LEU A 6 -17.41 -25.76 34.93
CA LEU A 6 -18.18 -25.59 33.72
C LEU A 6 -17.24 -25.62 32.52
N VAL A 7 -17.38 -26.66 31.70
CA VAL A 7 -16.66 -26.84 30.45
C VAL A 7 -17.45 -26.19 29.32
N VAL A 8 -16.83 -25.23 28.64
CA VAL A 8 -17.38 -24.55 27.46
C VAL A 8 -16.33 -24.42 26.37
N HIS A 9 -16.77 -24.21 25.13
CA HIS A 9 -15.88 -24.04 23.98
C HIS A 9 -15.90 -22.59 23.44
N GLY A 10 -14.72 -22.04 23.15
CA GLY A 10 -14.57 -20.72 22.55
C GLY A 10 -14.55 -19.55 23.55
N ARG A 11 -13.89 -18.44 23.15
CA ARG A 11 -13.67 -17.27 24.02
C ARG A 11 -14.98 -16.59 24.42
N VAL A 12 -15.93 -16.47 23.50
CA VAL A 12 -17.22 -15.81 23.74
C VAL A 12 -18.04 -16.57 24.79
N ALA A 13 -18.14 -17.90 24.68
CA ALA A 13 -18.87 -18.72 25.65
C ALA A 13 -18.25 -18.65 27.05
N VAL A 14 -16.92 -18.62 27.14
CA VAL A 14 -16.20 -18.42 28.42
C VAL A 14 -16.55 -17.06 29.04
N GLN A 15 -16.50 -15.98 28.27
CA GLN A 15 -16.81 -14.64 28.76
C GLN A 15 -18.27 -14.53 29.25
N GLN A 16 -19.22 -15.02 28.45
CA GLN A 16 -20.63 -15.03 28.82
C GLN A 16 -20.88 -15.85 30.09
N SER A 17 -20.30 -17.05 30.19
CA SER A 17 -20.47 -17.92 31.34
C SER A 17 -19.88 -17.32 32.61
N ARG A 18 -18.70 -16.68 32.52
CA ARG A 18 -18.10 -15.95 33.65
C ARG A 18 -18.96 -14.77 34.09
N ARG A 19 -19.50 -14.01 33.15
CA ARG A 19 -20.40 -12.89 33.45
C ARG A 19 -21.69 -13.37 34.11
N GLN A 20 -22.27 -14.48 33.63
CA GLN A 20 -23.47 -15.07 34.20
C GLN A 20 -23.19 -15.58 35.62
N ALA A 21 -22.12 -16.34 35.82
CA ALA A 21 -21.71 -16.82 37.14
C ALA A 21 -21.48 -15.67 38.14
N ALA A 22 -20.90 -14.56 37.68
CA ALA A 22 -20.71 -13.36 38.50
C ALA A 22 -22.04 -12.69 38.88
N ARG A 23 -23.00 -12.62 37.96
CA ARG A 23 -24.36 -12.11 38.22
C ARG A 23 -25.12 -12.98 39.22
N ASP A 24 -24.93 -14.30 39.12
CA ASP A 24 -25.61 -15.28 39.97
C ASP A 24 -24.91 -15.49 41.33
N GLY A 25 -23.80 -14.78 41.61
CA GLY A 25 -23.05 -14.94 42.86
C GLY A 25 -22.43 -16.32 43.05
N GLN A 26 -22.13 -17.04 41.95
CA GLN A 26 -21.64 -18.42 42.01
C GLN A 26 -20.15 -18.48 42.37
N HIS A 27 -19.86 -18.51 43.67
CA HIS A 27 -18.50 -18.67 44.18
C HIS A 27 -17.99 -20.12 44.01
N GLY A 28 -16.74 -20.28 43.54
CA GLY A 28 -16.10 -21.59 43.41
C GLY A 28 -16.31 -22.31 42.05
N LEU A 29 -17.11 -21.74 41.15
CA LEU A 29 -17.27 -22.21 39.78
C LEU A 29 -16.04 -21.86 38.93
N GLN A 30 -15.47 -22.85 38.24
CA GLN A 30 -14.38 -22.66 37.31
C GLN A 30 -14.87 -22.87 35.86
N VAL A 31 -14.70 -21.85 35.02
CA VAL A 31 -15.05 -21.91 33.59
C VAL A 31 -13.79 -22.12 32.77
N MET A 32 -13.72 -23.24 32.05
CA MET A 32 -12.54 -23.66 31.28
C MET A 32 -12.90 -24.56 30.08
N SER A 33 -11.93 -24.87 29.21
CA SER A 33 -12.11 -25.90 28.18
C SER A 33 -11.92 -27.32 28.75
N PHE A 34 -12.32 -28.35 27.99
CA PHE A 34 -12.09 -29.74 28.41
C PHE A 34 -10.59 -30.06 28.54
N GLU A 35 -9.77 -29.56 27.60
CA GLU A 35 -8.31 -29.67 27.65
C GLU A 35 -7.72 -29.01 28.91
N GLN A 36 -8.21 -27.82 29.30
CA GLN A 36 -7.77 -27.15 30.52
C GLN A 36 -8.15 -27.95 31.78
N ALA A 37 -9.32 -28.59 31.79
CA ALA A 37 -9.74 -29.48 32.88
C ALA A 37 -8.84 -30.72 32.95
N ALA A 38 -8.51 -31.32 31.80
CA ALA A 38 -7.61 -32.47 31.70
C ALA A 38 -6.21 -32.14 32.23
N VAL A 39 -5.62 -31.02 31.79
CA VAL A 39 -4.32 -30.54 32.24
C VAL A 39 -4.31 -30.27 33.74
N ARG A 40 -5.35 -29.60 34.25
CA ARG A 40 -5.48 -29.31 35.68
C ARG A 40 -5.50 -30.57 36.54
N LEU A 41 -6.10 -31.66 36.03
CA LEU A 41 -6.10 -32.95 36.70
C LEU A 41 -4.76 -33.70 36.54
N ALA A 42 -4.13 -33.60 35.36
CA ALA A 42 -2.83 -34.19 35.08
C ALA A 42 -1.71 -33.62 35.95
N GLY A 43 -1.75 -32.32 36.27
CA GLY A 43 -0.80 -31.71 37.22
C GLY A 43 -0.57 -30.22 36.97
N GLY A 44 -0.14 -29.49 38.01
CA GLY A 44 -0.03 -28.02 37.98
C GLY A 44 1.06 -27.44 37.05
N PHE A 45 2.03 -28.26 36.62
CA PHE A 45 3.12 -27.86 35.71
C PHE A 45 2.92 -28.37 34.28
N ILE A 46 1.88 -29.16 34.03
CA ILE A 46 1.56 -29.68 32.71
C ILE A 46 0.86 -28.59 31.91
N ARG A 47 1.11 -28.57 30.61
CA ARG A 47 0.47 -27.67 29.65
C ARG A 47 0.31 -28.39 28.31
N PRO A 48 -0.69 -28.01 27.50
CA PRO A 48 -0.80 -28.51 26.14
C PRO A 48 0.34 -27.95 25.29
N ILE A 49 0.67 -28.67 24.21
CA ILE A 49 1.61 -28.19 23.20
C ILE A 49 0.99 -26.97 22.49
N ASP A 50 1.63 -25.81 22.58
CA ASP A 50 1.21 -24.63 21.84
C ASP A 50 1.77 -24.62 20.41
N ASN A 51 1.01 -24.06 19.47
CA ASN A 51 1.35 -24.06 18.04
C ASN A 51 2.67 -23.33 17.73
N GLU A 52 3.03 -22.32 18.50
CA GLU A 52 4.25 -21.54 18.28
C GLU A 52 5.48 -22.39 18.58
N ARG A 53 5.50 -23.02 19.77
CA ARG A 53 6.56 -23.95 20.18
C ARG A 53 6.60 -25.21 19.31
N LEU A 54 5.45 -25.71 18.89
CA LEU A 54 5.37 -26.83 17.96
C LEU A 54 6.08 -26.53 16.64
N ARG A 55 5.80 -25.37 16.02
CA ARG A 55 6.43 -25.00 14.75
C ARG A 55 7.95 -24.83 14.88
N ILE A 56 8.41 -24.23 15.98
CA ILE A 56 9.84 -24.09 16.28
C ILE A 56 10.49 -25.48 16.43
N ALA A 57 9.86 -26.39 17.19
CA ALA A 57 10.36 -27.74 17.38
C ALA A 57 10.38 -28.54 16.07
N ILE A 58 9.33 -28.43 15.24
CA ILE A 58 9.28 -29.04 13.91
C ILE A 58 10.39 -28.51 13.01
N GLN A 59 10.61 -27.20 12.98
CA GLN A 59 11.66 -26.59 12.16
C GLN A 59 13.04 -27.11 12.55
N ALA A 60 13.34 -27.24 13.84
CA ALA A 60 14.59 -27.79 14.32
C ALA A 60 14.70 -29.31 14.07
N ALA A 61 13.63 -30.07 14.29
CA ALA A 61 13.59 -31.51 14.06
C ALA A 61 13.81 -31.86 12.57
N LEU A 62 13.17 -31.14 11.64
CA LEU A 62 13.30 -31.38 10.20
C LEU A 62 14.74 -31.26 9.67
N LEU A 63 15.63 -30.54 10.36
CA LEU A 63 17.05 -30.41 9.97
C LEU A 63 17.85 -31.70 10.21
N VAL A 64 17.50 -32.44 11.25
CA VAL A 64 18.29 -33.58 11.75
C VAL A 64 17.59 -34.93 11.58
N THR A 65 16.26 -34.93 11.41
CA THR A 65 15.46 -36.15 11.28
C THR A 65 15.42 -36.61 9.82
N PRO A 66 15.78 -37.88 9.52
CA PRO A 66 15.62 -38.46 8.20
C PRO A 66 14.14 -38.67 7.83
N MET A 67 13.67 -37.96 6.80
CA MET A 67 12.27 -37.96 6.37
C MET A 67 12.00 -38.95 5.23
N GLY A 68 13.02 -39.66 4.73
CA GLY A 68 12.89 -40.74 3.75
C GLY A 68 12.21 -40.27 2.47
N ALA A 69 11.05 -40.82 2.13
CA ALA A 69 10.27 -40.41 0.95
C ALA A 69 9.85 -38.93 0.97
N LEU A 70 9.87 -38.26 2.13
CA LEU A 70 9.56 -36.84 2.29
C LEU A 70 10.82 -35.96 2.32
N ASP A 71 12.04 -36.51 2.17
CA ASP A 71 13.29 -35.72 2.23
C ASP A 71 13.40 -34.68 1.11
N SER A 72 12.87 -34.97 -0.08
CA SER A 72 12.89 -34.02 -1.21
C SER A 72 12.04 -32.78 -0.96
N ILE A 73 11.06 -32.85 -0.05
CA ILE A 73 10.14 -31.76 0.26
C ILE A 73 10.39 -31.13 1.64
N ARG A 74 11.34 -31.65 2.44
CA ARG A 74 11.55 -31.24 3.83
C ARG A 74 11.94 -29.76 3.99
N SER A 75 12.57 -29.18 2.96
CA SER A 75 13.02 -27.78 2.93
C SER A 75 12.07 -26.84 2.18
N LEU A 76 10.96 -27.35 1.62
CA LEU A 76 10.04 -26.53 0.87
C LEU A 76 9.25 -25.57 1.77
N PRO A 77 8.91 -24.36 1.29
CA PRO A 77 8.01 -23.46 1.98
C PRO A 77 6.68 -24.15 2.31
N GLY A 78 6.22 -24.02 3.57
CA GLY A 78 4.97 -24.63 4.04
C GLY A 78 5.09 -26.05 4.62
N MET A 79 6.28 -26.69 4.55
CA MET A 79 6.49 -28.01 5.16
C MET A 79 6.23 -28.02 6.68
N VAL A 80 6.67 -26.99 7.38
CA VAL A 80 6.46 -26.84 8.83
C VAL A 80 4.96 -26.80 9.17
N ASP A 81 4.18 -26.04 8.41
CA ASP A 81 2.72 -25.95 8.59
C ASP A 81 2.04 -27.27 8.25
N ALA A 82 2.45 -27.93 7.17
CA ALA A 82 1.94 -29.25 6.80
C ALA A 82 2.18 -30.28 7.92
N ALA A 83 3.40 -30.33 8.45
CA ALA A 83 3.75 -31.23 9.56
C ALA A 83 2.96 -30.93 10.84
N ALA A 84 2.81 -29.65 11.20
CA ALA A 84 2.04 -29.25 12.37
C ALA A 84 0.56 -29.66 12.24
N ASP A 85 -0.05 -29.43 11.08
CA ASP A 85 -1.45 -29.81 10.81
C ASP A 85 -1.64 -31.34 10.84
N THR A 86 -0.73 -32.11 10.23
CA THR A 86 -0.76 -33.57 10.25
C THR A 86 -0.65 -34.13 11.67
N LEU A 87 0.33 -33.65 12.46
CA LEU A 87 0.51 -34.09 13.85
C LEU A 87 -0.73 -33.78 14.69
N HIS A 88 -1.33 -32.60 14.55
CA HIS A 88 -2.57 -32.26 15.25
C HIS A 88 -3.73 -33.18 14.89
N LYS A 89 -3.88 -33.58 13.63
CA LYS A 89 -4.92 -34.54 13.22
C LYS A 89 -4.71 -35.90 13.88
N VAL A 90 -3.50 -36.45 13.79
CA VAL A 90 -3.11 -37.71 14.43
C VAL A 90 -3.40 -37.68 15.93
N TRP A 91 -2.98 -36.62 16.62
CA TRP A 91 -3.20 -36.46 18.06
C TRP A 91 -4.67 -36.33 18.45
N ARG A 92 -5.48 -35.63 17.66
CA ARG A 92 -6.92 -35.46 17.94
C ARG A 92 -7.72 -36.72 17.64
N ALA A 93 -7.33 -37.46 16.61
CA ALA A 93 -7.90 -38.76 16.29
C ALA A 93 -7.55 -39.83 17.33
N GLY A 94 -6.53 -39.59 18.17
CA GLY A 94 -6.06 -40.56 19.17
C GLY A 94 -5.24 -41.68 18.54
N ILE A 95 -4.63 -41.43 17.38
CA ILE A 95 -3.78 -42.38 16.67
C ILE A 95 -2.37 -42.32 17.27
N HIS A 96 -1.86 -43.46 17.73
CA HIS A 96 -0.47 -43.60 18.14
C HIS A 96 0.38 -43.97 16.93
N ILE A 97 0.95 -42.97 16.26
CA ILE A 97 1.68 -43.17 14.99
C ILE A 97 2.89 -44.10 15.13
N GLY A 98 3.52 -44.14 16.31
CA GLY A 98 4.61 -45.06 16.61
C GLY A 98 4.22 -46.53 16.51
N ASP A 99 2.98 -46.88 16.89
CA ASP A 99 2.47 -48.26 16.81
C ASP A 99 2.24 -48.69 15.34
N ARG A 100 2.18 -47.71 14.42
CA ARG A 100 1.94 -47.89 12.99
C ARG A 100 3.16 -47.54 12.13
N SER A 101 4.34 -47.41 12.73
CA SER A 101 5.56 -46.99 12.01
C SER A 101 5.95 -47.96 10.89
N GLU A 102 5.67 -49.25 11.11
CA GLU A 102 5.99 -50.35 10.18
C GLU A 102 4.93 -50.56 9.09
N ASP A 103 3.72 -49.99 9.25
CA ASP A 103 2.61 -50.16 8.30
C ASP A 103 2.96 -49.53 6.93
N HIS A 104 3.68 -48.40 6.94
CA HIS A 104 4.06 -47.70 5.72
C HIS A 104 5.30 -46.79 5.94
N PRO A 105 6.26 -46.71 5.00
CA PRO A 105 7.51 -45.94 5.18
C PRO A 105 7.31 -44.46 5.56
N ARG A 106 6.22 -43.87 5.08
CA ARG A 106 5.82 -42.49 5.37
C ARG A 106 5.31 -42.31 6.81
N LEU A 107 4.61 -43.30 7.36
CA LEU A 107 4.20 -43.28 8.77
C LEU A 107 5.44 -43.44 9.67
N GLY A 108 6.39 -44.30 9.29
CA GLY A 108 7.70 -44.38 9.95
C GLY A 108 8.47 -43.05 9.93
N ALA A 109 8.43 -42.30 8.82
CA ALA A 109 9.02 -40.96 8.76
C ALA A 109 8.32 -39.95 9.70
N ILE A 110 6.99 -39.94 9.73
CA ILE A 110 6.22 -39.05 10.59
C ILE A 110 6.38 -39.42 12.07
N ALA A 111 6.47 -40.70 12.40
CA ALA A 111 6.76 -41.18 13.75
C ALA A 111 8.14 -40.70 14.24
N ARG A 112 9.19 -40.81 13.40
CA ARG A 112 10.50 -40.25 13.73
C ARG A 112 10.47 -38.74 13.93
N LEU A 113 9.70 -38.03 13.11
CA LEU A 113 9.50 -36.59 13.26
C LEU A 113 8.78 -36.27 14.57
N GLU A 114 7.69 -36.98 14.90
CA GLU A 114 6.96 -36.81 16.16
C GLU A 114 7.91 -36.98 17.36
N THR A 115 8.68 -38.07 17.40
CA THR A 115 9.65 -38.33 18.48
C THR A 115 10.66 -37.18 18.62
N ALA A 116 11.29 -36.77 17.52
CA ALA A 116 12.27 -35.68 17.55
C ALA A 116 11.66 -34.34 17.96
N VAL A 117 10.40 -34.07 17.57
CA VAL A 117 9.66 -32.88 18.01
C VAL A 117 9.38 -32.93 19.50
N LEU A 118 8.91 -34.06 20.03
CA LEU A 118 8.63 -34.22 21.46
C LEU A 118 9.90 -34.08 22.32
N ASP A 119 11.04 -34.59 21.85
CA ASP A 119 12.34 -34.46 22.54
C ASP A 119 12.83 -33.01 22.63
N LEU A 120 12.42 -32.14 21.70
CA LEU A 120 12.75 -30.72 21.67
C LEU A 120 11.77 -29.86 22.46
N LEU A 121 10.59 -30.38 22.80
CA LEU A 121 9.59 -29.65 23.57
C LEU A 121 9.94 -29.66 25.06
N PRO A 122 9.60 -28.60 25.81
CA PRO A 122 9.77 -28.59 27.27
C PRO A 122 9.04 -29.77 27.93
N VAL A 123 9.66 -30.43 28.91
CA VAL A 123 9.12 -31.64 29.59
C VAL A 123 7.67 -31.52 30.07
N GLY A 124 7.22 -30.32 30.45
CA GLY A 124 5.82 -30.08 30.87
C GLY A 124 4.81 -29.92 29.72
N MET A 125 5.24 -29.88 28.45
CA MET A 125 4.37 -29.81 27.27
C MET A 125 4.06 -31.21 26.77
N LEU A 126 2.81 -31.62 26.91
CA LEU A 126 2.39 -32.98 26.57
C LEU A 126 1.38 -32.96 25.42
N ARG A 127 1.46 -33.97 24.55
CA ARG A 127 0.43 -34.22 23.54
C ARG A 127 -0.88 -34.67 24.23
N PRO A 128 -2.05 -34.52 23.58
CA PRO A 128 -3.35 -34.84 24.17
C PRO A 128 -3.43 -36.22 24.85
N ALA A 129 -2.91 -37.27 24.21
CA ALA A 129 -2.94 -38.63 24.77
C ALA A 129 -2.13 -38.76 26.07
N ASP A 130 -0.97 -38.10 26.15
CA ASP A 130 -0.11 -38.15 27.33
C ASP A 130 -0.69 -37.32 28.49
N ILE A 131 -1.39 -36.21 28.18
CA ILE A 131 -2.20 -35.47 29.16
C ILE A 131 -3.30 -36.38 29.73
N VAL A 132 -3.99 -37.12 28.86
CA VAL A 132 -5.04 -38.06 29.28
C VAL A 132 -4.47 -39.15 30.17
N ALA A 133 -3.34 -39.76 29.80
CA ALA A 133 -2.66 -40.76 30.63
C ALA A 133 -2.31 -40.22 32.02
N ALA A 134 -1.65 -39.06 32.08
CA ALA A 134 -1.28 -38.41 33.35
C ALA A 134 -2.50 -37.99 34.20
N ALA A 135 -3.60 -37.60 33.56
CA ALA A 135 -4.85 -37.27 34.23
C ALA A 135 -5.55 -38.53 34.79
N LEU A 136 -5.50 -39.65 34.07
CA LEU A 136 -6.07 -40.93 34.51
C LEU A 136 -5.34 -41.49 35.73
N GLU A 137 -4.01 -41.37 35.79
CA GLU A 137 -3.23 -41.71 37.00
C GLU A 137 -3.69 -40.93 38.24
N ARG A 138 -4.20 -39.71 38.05
CA ARG A 138 -4.61 -38.77 39.10
C ARG A 138 -6.13 -38.66 39.24
N ILE A 139 -6.89 -39.56 38.62
CA ILE A 139 -8.36 -39.48 38.57
C ILE A 139 -9.01 -39.45 39.96
N VAL A 140 -8.36 -40.05 40.96
CA VAL A 140 -8.80 -40.04 42.37
C VAL A 140 -8.93 -38.62 42.95
N HIS A 141 -8.21 -37.65 42.39
CA HIS A 141 -8.26 -36.25 42.83
C HIS A 141 -9.39 -35.44 42.17
N ALA A 142 -10.10 -35.98 41.18
CA ALA A 142 -11.15 -35.27 40.44
C ALA A 142 -12.21 -34.60 41.35
N PRO A 143 -12.73 -35.23 42.42
CA PRO A 143 -13.71 -34.59 43.31
C PRO A 143 -13.20 -33.31 43.98
N LYS A 144 -11.91 -33.24 44.30
CA LYS A 144 -11.29 -32.08 44.98
C LYS A 144 -10.76 -31.03 43.99
N VAL A 145 -10.29 -31.47 42.83
CA VAL A 145 -9.67 -30.60 41.82
C VAL A 145 -10.71 -29.94 40.92
N LEU A 146 -11.66 -30.72 40.43
CA LEU A 146 -12.68 -30.31 39.46
C LEU A 146 -14.07 -30.19 40.10
N GLY A 147 -14.40 -31.07 41.05
CA GLY A 147 -15.75 -31.19 41.59
C GLY A 147 -16.74 -31.68 40.53
N PRO A 148 -18.06 -31.42 40.70
CA PRO A 148 -19.06 -31.71 39.68
C PRO A 148 -18.75 -30.96 38.38
N ILE A 149 -18.92 -31.63 37.24
CA ILE A 149 -18.59 -31.11 35.92
C ILE A 149 -19.87 -30.92 35.12
N LYS A 150 -20.06 -29.72 34.57
CA LYS A 150 -21.09 -29.44 33.56
C LYS A 150 -20.40 -29.15 32.24
N ILE A 151 -20.82 -29.80 31.16
CA ILE A 151 -20.32 -29.55 29.80
C ILE A 151 -21.44 -28.90 29.01
N ALA A 152 -21.24 -27.65 28.55
CA ALA A 152 -22.27 -26.88 27.87
C ALA A 152 -21.73 -26.29 26.55
N GLY A 153 -22.60 -26.23 25.53
CA GLY A 153 -22.25 -25.65 24.23
C GLY A 153 -21.25 -26.47 23.41
N VAL A 154 -20.90 -27.68 23.86
CA VAL A 154 -20.04 -28.63 23.15
C VAL A 154 -20.92 -29.63 22.43
N THR A 155 -20.76 -29.72 21.11
CA THR A 155 -21.51 -30.67 20.27
C THR A 155 -20.79 -32.00 20.11
N GLU A 156 -19.47 -32.02 20.30
CA GLU A 156 -18.61 -33.17 20.03
C GLU A 156 -17.26 -32.99 20.72
N LEU A 157 -16.56 -34.09 20.98
CA LEU A 157 -15.27 -34.12 21.65
C LEU A 157 -14.30 -34.99 20.86
N SER A 158 -13.10 -34.47 20.57
CA SER A 158 -12.08 -35.22 19.83
C SER A 158 -11.82 -36.59 20.48
N PRO A 159 -11.69 -37.67 19.69
CA PRO A 159 -11.54 -39.02 20.21
C PRO A 159 -10.50 -39.19 21.32
N CYS A 160 -9.36 -38.51 21.23
CA CYS A 160 -8.31 -38.58 22.24
C CYS A 160 -8.76 -38.24 23.66
N TRP A 161 -9.79 -37.39 23.82
CA TRP A 161 -10.29 -36.96 25.12
C TRP A 161 -11.41 -37.85 25.70
N ARG A 162 -12.04 -38.69 24.88
CA ARG A 162 -13.21 -39.51 25.26
C ARG A 162 -12.90 -40.50 26.41
N PRO A 163 -11.74 -41.17 26.46
CA PRO A 163 -11.39 -42.07 27.58
C PRO A 163 -11.38 -41.34 28.93
N LEU A 164 -10.87 -40.10 28.97
CA LEU A 164 -10.85 -39.31 30.20
C LEU A 164 -12.25 -38.93 30.65
N LEU A 165 -13.14 -38.54 29.73
CA LEU A 165 -14.53 -38.22 30.06
C LEU A 165 -15.24 -39.40 30.72
N LYS A 166 -15.06 -40.60 30.17
CA LYS A 166 -15.62 -41.85 30.73
C LYS A 166 -15.09 -42.12 32.14
N ALA A 167 -13.78 -41.96 32.36
CA ALA A 167 -13.18 -42.13 33.69
C ALA A 167 -13.66 -41.07 34.70
N LEU A 168 -13.86 -39.83 34.26
CA LEU A 168 -14.37 -38.74 35.09
C LEU A 168 -15.81 -38.99 35.53
N ALA A 169 -16.69 -39.41 34.62
CA ALA A 169 -18.08 -39.72 34.92
C ALA A 169 -18.25 -40.86 35.93
N ALA A 170 -17.27 -41.77 36.03
CA ALA A 170 -17.23 -42.79 37.06
C ALA A 170 -16.79 -42.29 38.46
N ARG A 171 -16.27 -41.06 38.57
CA ARG A 171 -15.68 -40.51 39.81
C ARG A 171 -16.37 -39.25 40.33
N VAL A 172 -16.92 -38.42 39.46
CA VAL A 172 -17.65 -37.20 39.79
C VAL A 172 -18.93 -37.12 38.96
N PRO A 173 -19.98 -36.41 39.43
CA PRO A 173 -21.14 -36.12 38.60
C PRO A 173 -20.70 -35.34 37.36
N VAL A 174 -20.99 -35.88 36.18
CA VAL A 174 -20.76 -35.22 34.89
C VAL A 174 -22.10 -35.05 34.20
N GLU A 175 -22.49 -33.80 33.94
CA GLU A 175 -23.68 -33.44 33.19
C GLU A 175 -23.28 -32.89 31.82
N TRP A 176 -23.76 -33.54 30.76
CA TRP A 176 -23.65 -33.06 29.39
C TRP A 176 -24.91 -32.28 29.02
N HIS A 177 -24.83 -30.96 29.03
CA HIS A 177 -25.88 -30.04 28.63
C HIS A 177 -25.90 -29.88 27.11
N ALA A 178 -26.48 -30.88 26.43
CA ALA A 178 -26.68 -30.84 24.99
C ALA A 178 -27.66 -29.74 24.58
N GLY A 179 -28.68 -29.49 25.41
CA GLY A 179 -29.80 -28.64 25.03
C GLY A 179 -30.52 -29.22 23.81
N PRO A 180 -30.71 -28.45 22.71
CA PRO A 180 -31.35 -28.95 21.50
C PRO A 180 -30.37 -29.54 20.48
N ARG A 181 -29.09 -29.70 20.85
CA ARG A 181 -28.03 -30.20 19.96
C ARG A 181 -28.16 -31.71 19.75
N VAL A 182 -27.67 -32.17 18.61
CA VAL A 182 -27.44 -33.61 18.37
C VAL A 182 -26.48 -34.14 19.43
N VAL A 183 -26.84 -35.26 20.03
CA VAL A 183 -26.01 -35.93 21.03
C VAL A 183 -25.22 -37.04 20.33
N PRO A 184 -23.88 -37.04 20.43
CA PRO A 184 -23.07 -38.09 19.83
C PRO A 184 -23.38 -39.48 20.42
N GLU A 185 -23.38 -40.50 19.57
CA GLU A 185 -23.72 -41.88 19.98
C GLU A 185 -22.75 -42.42 21.04
N TRP A 186 -21.45 -42.14 20.90
CA TRP A 186 -20.41 -42.58 21.83
C TRP A 186 -20.61 -42.06 23.27
N LEU A 187 -21.38 -40.98 23.46
CA LEU A 187 -21.61 -40.41 24.79
C LEU A 187 -22.41 -41.36 25.69
N ALA A 188 -23.27 -42.21 25.11
CA ALA A 188 -24.06 -43.19 25.85
C ALA A 188 -23.19 -44.16 26.69
N GLU A 189 -21.96 -44.42 26.24
CA GLU A 189 -21.04 -45.35 26.87
C GLU A 189 -20.16 -44.71 27.97
N THR A 190 -20.31 -43.41 28.22
CA THR A 190 -19.45 -42.66 29.15
C THR A 190 -19.99 -42.62 30.58
N GLY A 191 -21.29 -42.83 30.78
CA GLY A 191 -21.95 -42.66 32.08
C GLY A 191 -22.27 -41.20 32.45
N ALA A 192 -22.03 -40.23 31.55
CA ALA A 192 -22.44 -38.84 31.76
C ALA A 192 -23.97 -38.68 31.66
N SER A 193 -24.56 -37.87 32.54
CA SER A 193 -25.98 -37.55 32.49
C SER A 193 -26.26 -36.56 31.37
N ILE A 194 -27.16 -36.89 30.45
CA ILE A 194 -27.43 -36.07 29.26
C ILE A 194 -28.66 -35.20 29.51
N ILE A 195 -28.46 -33.88 29.53
CA ILE A 195 -29.52 -32.89 29.71
C ILE A 195 -29.91 -32.33 28.33
N ARG A 196 -31.15 -32.58 27.92
CA ARG A 196 -31.73 -32.11 26.65
C ARG A 196 -32.78 -31.04 26.89
N SER A 197 -32.95 -30.17 25.90
CA SER A 197 -34.02 -29.19 25.83
C SER A 197 -34.65 -29.23 24.42
N PRO A 198 -35.92 -28.85 24.26
CA PRO A 198 -36.53 -28.76 22.93
C PRO A 198 -35.78 -27.76 22.06
N ALA A 199 -35.75 -28.03 20.75
CA ALA A 199 -35.27 -27.08 19.76
C ALA A 199 -36.17 -25.84 19.70
N LEU A 200 -35.53 -24.70 19.50
CA LEU A 200 -36.22 -23.44 19.24
C LEU A 200 -36.61 -23.37 17.75
N THR A 201 -37.61 -22.55 17.45
CA THR A 201 -38.14 -22.36 16.09
C THR A 201 -38.04 -20.89 15.71
N PRO A 202 -36.85 -20.41 15.31
CA PRO A 202 -36.69 -19.02 14.91
C PRO A 202 -37.44 -18.72 13.62
N GLY A 203 -37.80 -17.46 13.41
CA GLY A 203 -38.21 -16.98 12.08
C GLY A 203 -37.03 -17.08 11.11
N ILE A 204 -37.19 -17.79 9.99
CA ILE A 204 -36.13 -17.96 8.98
C ILE A 204 -36.46 -17.14 7.74
N SER A 205 -35.51 -16.32 7.30
CA SER A 205 -35.58 -15.59 6.02
C SER A 205 -34.34 -15.88 5.18
N VAL A 206 -34.50 -16.11 3.89
CA VAL A 206 -33.39 -16.32 2.95
C VAL A 206 -33.25 -15.11 2.03
N VAL A 207 -32.05 -14.58 1.90
CA VAL A 207 -31.76 -13.41 1.05
C VAL A 207 -30.53 -13.66 0.18
N SER A 208 -30.49 -13.04 -1.01
CA SER A 208 -29.24 -12.91 -1.77
C SER A 208 -28.82 -11.48 -2.00
N ALA A 209 -27.52 -11.24 -1.84
CA ALA A 209 -26.84 -10.00 -2.14
C ALA A 209 -26.01 -10.12 -3.43
N ALA A 210 -25.58 -8.99 -3.97
CA ALA A 210 -24.87 -8.96 -5.25
C ALA A 210 -23.45 -9.55 -5.13
N THR A 211 -22.74 -9.18 -4.07
CA THR A 211 -21.35 -9.56 -3.76
C THR A 211 -21.18 -9.71 -2.25
N ALA A 212 -20.06 -10.27 -1.78
CA ALA A 212 -19.73 -10.35 -0.35
C ALA A 212 -19.70 -8.96 0.34
N TYR A 213 -19.21 -7.93 -0.37
CA TYR A 213 -19.28 -6.54 0.11
C TYR A 213 -20.73 -6.07 0.29
N HIS A 214 -21.59 -6.28 -0.71
CA HIS A 214 -23.01 -5.93 -0.59
C HIS A 214 -23.68 -6.74 0.54
N GLU A 215 -23.29 -7.99 0.74
CA GLU A 215 -23.76 -8.81 1.85
C GLU A 215 -23.42 -8.21 3.22
N THR A 216 -22.20 -7.68 3.34
CA THR A 216 -21.72 -6.96 4.54
C THR A 216 -22.54 -5.70 4.79
N VAL A 217 -22.80 -4.90 3.74
CA VAL A 217 -23.64 -3.69 3.82
C VAL A 217 -25.04 -4.05 4.33
N GLU A 218 -25.67 -5.07 3.76
CA GLU A 218 -27.00 -5.52 4.19
C GLU A 218 -27.00 -6.06 5.62
N ALA A 219 -25.92 -6.73 6.05
CA ALA A 219 -25.77 -7.18 7.43
C ALA A 219 -25.66 -6.00 8.40
N MET A 220 -24.96 -4.93 8.03
CA MET A 220 -24.85 -3.72 8.85
C MET A 220 -26.16 -2.92 8.88
N ARG A 221 -26.91 -2.86 7.78
CA ARG A 221 -28.26 -2.26 7.73
C ARG A 221 -29.23 -3.03 8.63
N TRP A 222 -29.19 -4.36 8.56
CA TRP A 222 -29.95 -5.25 9.44
C TRP A 222 -29.60 -5.05 10.92
N LEU A 223 -28.31 -5.03 11.26
CA LEU A 223 -27.84 -4.74 12.61
C LEU A 223 -28.37 -3.38 13.10
N ARG A 224 -28.26 -2.32 12.28
CA ARG A 224 -28.75 -0.99 12.63
C ARG A 224 -30.27 -0.97 12.86
N SER A 225 -31.02 -1.69 12.04
CA SER A 225 -32.48 -1.83 12.18
C SER A 225 -32.86 -2.44 13.53
N LEU A 226 -32.16 -3.49 13.97
CA LEU A 226 -32.39 -4.12 15.27
C LEU A 226 -32.01 -3.21 16.45
N LEU A 227 -30.88 -2.50 16.34
CA LEU A 227 -30.48 -1.54 17.37
C LEU A 227 -31.49 -0.39 17.48
N ALA A 228 -31.99 0.10 16.35
CA ALA A 228 -33.01 1.15 16.30
C ALA A 228 -34.36 0.70 16.88
N SER A 229 -34.69 -0.60 16.81
CA SER A 229 -35.90 -1.17 17.43
C SER A 229 -35.74 -1.52 18.92
N GLY A 230 -34.58 -1.21 19.52
CA GLY A 230 -34.33 -1.39 20.95
C GLY A 230 -33.81 -2.79 21.34
N VAL A 231 -33.38 -3.60 20.37
CA VAL A 231 -32.72 -4.89 20.66
C VAL A 231 -31.36 -4.64 21.31
N SER A 232 -31.07 -5.37 22.40
CA SER A 232 -29.77 -5.31 23.05
C SER A 232 -28.66 -5.74 22.07
N PRO A 233 -27.53 -5.01 21.96
CA PRO A 233 -26.43 -5.44 21.09
C PRO A 233 -25.94 -6.85 21.41
N SER A 234 -25.94 -7.23 22.69
CA SER A 234 -25.58 -8.57 23.15
C SER A 234 -26.47 -9.68 22.60
N ASP A 235 -27.61 -9.36 22.01
CA ASP A 235 -28.56 -10.33 21.48
C ASP A 235 -28.37 -10.57 19.98
N ILE A 236 -27.41 -9.87 19.35
CA ILE A 236 -27.23 -9.84 17.90
C ILE A 236 -25.88 -10.46 17.52
N ALA A 237 -25.90 -11.41 16.58
CA ALA A 237 -24.70 -11.94 15.94
C ALA A 237 -24.79 -11.97 14.43
N ILE A 238 -23.67 -11.67 13.79
CA ILE A 238 -23.40 -11.95 12.39
C ILE A 238 -22.33 -13.05 12.38
N ALA A 239 -22.51 -14.08 11.54
CA ALA A 239 -21.55 -15.18 11.50
C ALA A 239 -21.34 -15.75 10.10
N ALA A 240 -20.17 -16.34 9.87
CA ALA A 240 -19.83 -17.12 8.69
C ALA A 240 -18.99 -18.34 9.07
N ALA A 241 -18.98 -19.37 8.23
CA ALA A 241 -18.07 -20.50 8.40
C ALA A 241 -16.59 -20.07 8.33
N SER A 242 -16.28 -19.08 7.48
CA SER A 242 -14.93 -18.48 7.36
C SER A 242 -15.01 -16.94 7.37
N PRO A 243 -14.77 -16.30 8.54
CA PRO A 243 -14.88 -14.85 8.64
C PRO A 243 -13.84 -14.05 7.85
N ALA A 244 -12.68 -14.63 7.56
CA ALA A 244 -11.51 -13.90 7.05
C ALA A 244 -11.76 -13.13 5.74
N GLU A 245 -12.64 -13.64 4.86
CA GLU A 245 -12.98 -12.98 3.59
C GLU A 245 -13.81 -11.69 3.81
N TYR A 246 -14.59 -11.63 4.89
CA TYR A 246 -15.44 -10.48 5.21
C TYR A 246 -14.78 -9.49 6.17
N ASP A 247 -13.72 -9.88 6.87
CA ASP A 247 -13.05 -9.05 7.88
C ASP A 247 -12.69 -7.64 7.35
N PRO A 248 -12.08 -7.47 6.15
CA PRO A 248 -11.78 -6.14 5.62
C PRO A 248 -13.03 -5.28 5.42
N HIS A 249 -14.13 -5.91 4.96
CA HIS A 249 -15.40 -5.22 4.74
C HIS A 249 -16.05 -4.79 6.06
N PHE A 250 -16.07 -5.67 7.06
CA PHE A 250 -16.61 -5.33 8.38
C PHE A 250 -15.77 -4.31 9.13
N LEU A 251 -14.44 -4.33 8.98
CA LEU A 251 -13.57 -3.32 9.57
C LEU A 251 -13.86 -1.93 9.01
N ALA A 252 -13.95 -1.82 7.68
CA ALA A 252 -14.30 -0.57 7.01
C ALA A 252 -15.71 -0.09 7.41
N ALA A 253 -16.70 -1.00 7.37
CA ALA A 253 -18.07 -0.69 7.72
C ALA A 253 -18.24 -0.33 9.20
N ARG A 254 -17.47 -0.94 10.12
CA ARG A 254 -17.48 -0.58 11.55
C ARG A 254 -17.02 0.86 11.77
N GLY A 255 -15.95 1.28 11.09
CA GLY A 255 -15.42 2.64 11.16
C GLY A 255 -16.43 3.68 10.68
N ASP A 256 -17.09 3.42 9.55
CA ASP A 256 -18.10 4.30 8.97
C ASP A 256 -19.43 4.29 9.75
N ALA A 257 -19.84 3.14 10.29
CA ALA A 257 -21.08 3.02 11.05
C ALA A 257 -21.00 3.63 12.46
N ASN A 258 -19.83 3.72 13.07
CA ASN A 258 -19.71 4.03 14.50
C ASN A 258 -20.60 3.11 15.38
N VAL A 259 -20.53 1.78 15.14
CA VAL A 259 -21.24 0.75 15.92
C VAL A 259 -20.22 -0.15 16.61
N ALA A 260 -20.49 -0.50 17.86
CA ALA A 260 -19.72 -1.51 18.59
C ALA A 260 -20.02 -2.91 18.02
N LEU A 261 -19.25 -3.31 17.01
CA LEU A 261 -19.22 -4.66 16.45
C LEU A 261 -17.93 -5.37 16.90
N HIS A 262 -18.09 -6.37 17.77
CA HIS A 262 -17.00 -7.17 18.34
C HIS A 262 -16.59 -8.32 17.42
N PHE A 263 -15.29 -8.41 17.09
CA PHE A 263 -14.68 -9.49 16.32
C PHE A 263 -14.25 -10.60 17.27
N ALA A 264 -15.07 -11.65 17.40
CA ALA A 264 -14.82 -12.74 18.35
C ALA A 264 -13.51 -13.51 18.09
N HIS A 265 -13.05 -13.53 16.84
CA HIS A 265 -11.78 -14.11 16.40
C HIS A 265 -10.61 -13.10 16.39
N GLY A 266 -10.83 -11.87 16.84
CA GLY A 266 -9.87 -10.77 16.81
C GLY A 266 -9.79 -10.08 15.46
N VAL A 267 -9.16 -8.90 15.45
CA VAL A 267 -8.90 -8.13 14.23
C VAL A 267 -7.49 -8.43 13.69
N PRO A 268 -7.31 -8.46 12.36
CA PRO A 268 -5.98 -8.49 11.74
C PRO A 268 -5.08 -7.38 12.32
N ILE A 269 -3.87 -7.72 12.77
CA ILE A 269 -2.96 -6.72 13.33
C ILE A 269 -2.61 -5.64 12.31
N VAL A 270 -2.52 -6.01 11.03
CA VAL A 270 -2.22 -5.11 9.91
C VAL A 270 -3.31 -4.05 9.71
N ALA A 271 -4.50 -4.21 10.30
CA ALA A 271 -5.52 -3.17 10.28
C ALA A 271 -5.36 -2.13 11.41
N THR A 272 -4.33 -2.25 12.25
CA THR A 272 -4.12 -1.39 13.43
C THR A 272 -2.84 -0.58 13.32
N ARG A 273 -2.76 0.57 14.01
CA ARG A 273 -1.59 1.45 13.98
C ARG A 273 -0.29 0.72 14.37
N ASP A 274 -0.33 -0.04 15.47
CA ASP A 274 0.85 -0.77 15.97
C ASP A 274 1.28 -1.89 15.00
N GLY A 275 0.33 -2.58 14.38
CA GLY A 275 0.65 -3.55 13.34
C GLY A 275 1.14 -2.91 12.05
N GLN A 276 0.64 -1.73 11.69
CA GLN A 276 1.17 -0.94 10.56
C GLN A 276 2.61 -0.49 10.79
N ALA A 277 2.98 -0.11 12.03
CA ALA A 277 4.36 0.19 12.39
C ALA A 277 5.27 -1.04 12.17
N ALA A 278 4.85 -2.20 12.68
CA ALA A 278 5.56 -3.46 12.44
C ALA A 278 5.62 -3.83 10.95
N SER A 279 4.56 -3.59 10.18
CA SER A 279 4.52 -3.84 8.73
C SER A 279 5.39 -2.88 7.93
N ALA A 280 5.49 -1.61 8.32
CA ALA A 280 6.39 -0.65 7.68
C ALA A 280 7.85 -1.05 7.88
N LEU A 281 8.21 -1.55 9.07
CA LEU A 281 9.52 -2.11 9.34
C LEU A 281 9.77 -3.40 8.54
N ALA A 282 8.77 -4.30 8.49
CA ALA A 282 8.83 -5.52 7.69
C ALA A 282 9.11 -5.25 6.21
N ASP A 283 8.48 -4.22 5.63
CA ASP A 283 8.72 -3.88 4.23
C ASP A 283 10.17 -3.46 3.97
N ILE A 284 10.83 -2.77 4.91
CA ILE A 284 12.26 -2.45 4.80
C ILE A 284 13.10 -3.72 4.94
N VAL A 285 12.81 -4.53 5.95
CA VAL A 285 13.56 -5.77 6.27
C VAL A 285 13.47 -6.79 5.12
N SER A 286 12.30 -6.93 4.49
CA SER A 286 12.06 -7.90 3.41
C SER A 286 12.36 -7.37 2.01
N ARG A 287 12.22 -6.06 1.75
CA ARG A 287 12.31 -5.48 0.39
C ARG A 287 13.42 -4.44 0.23
N GLY A 288 14.21 -4.22 1.27
CA GLY A 288 15.32 -3.27 1.30
C GLY A 288 14.92 -1.85 1.70
N LEU A 289 15.92 -1.06 2.06
CA LEU A 289 15.76 0.35 2.43
C LEU A 289 15.44 1.21 1.18
N SER A 290 14.52 2.16 1.34
CA SER A 290 14.30 3.25 0.40
C SER A 290 13.83 4.48 1.17
N GLN A 291 13.90 5.64 0.54
CA GLN A 291 13.37 6.89 1.09
C GLN A 291 11.89 6.74 1.45
N SER A 292 11.07 6.18 0.54
CA SER A 292 9.62 6.06 0.73
C SER A 292 9.24 5.12 1.88
N ARG A 293 9.97 4.01 2.03
CA ARG A 293 9.76 3.07 3.14
C ARG A 293 10.23 3.66 4.47
N LEU A 294 11.37 4.37 4.50
CA LEU A 294 11.83 5.06 5.69
C LEU A 294 10.85 6.15 6.13
N ARG A 295 10.33 6.95 5.19
CA ARG A 295 9.29 7.96 5.46
C ARG A 295 8.06 7.33 6.12
N ARG A 296 7.59 6.20 5.57
CA ARG A 296 6.43 5.47 6.13
C ARG A 296 6.72 4.96 7.55
N LEU A 297 7.90 4.38 7.78
CA LEU A 297 8.30 3.90 9.10
C LEU A 297 8.39 5.06 10.11
N ALA A 298 9.09 6.15 9.76
CA ALA A 298 9.24 7.34 10.59
C ALA A 298 7.88 7.99 10.94
N ALA A 299 6.91 7.99 10.02
CA ALA A 299 5.57 8.49 10.28
C ALA A 299 4.80 7.67 11.34
N LEU A 300 5.09 6.36 11.46
CA LEU A 300 4.40 5.45 12.38
C LEU A 300 5.13 5.31 13.73
N CYS A 301 6.46 5.41 13.71
CA CYS A 301 7.35 5.32 14.87
C CYS A 301 7.90 6.69 15.31
N ARG A 302 7.16 7.78 15.06
CA ARG A 302 7.55 9.12 15.51
C ARG A 302 7.76 9.10 17.03
N ASP A 303 8.85 9.73 17.48
CA ASP A 303 9.24 9.84 18.90
C ASP A 303 9.51 8.50 19.59
N GLN A 304 9.95 7.49 18.83
CA GLN A 304 10.24 6.16 19.36
C GLN A 304 11.57 5.61 18.82
N GLY A 305 12.29 4.90 19.69
CA GLY A 305 13.48 4.15 19.33
C GLY A 305 14.56 5.06 18.73
N LEU A 306 15.22 4.61 17.67
CA LEU A 306 16.27 5.38 17.00
C LEU A 306 15.80 6.68 16.31
N PHE A 307 14.49 6.94 16.22
CA PHE A 307 13.98 8.22 15.72
C PHE A 307 13.80 9.28 16.81
N GLU A 308 13.83 8.90 18.09
CA GLU A 308 13.64 9.81 19.23
C GLU A 308 14.65 10.99 19.26
N PRO A 309 15.93 10.82 18.87
CA PRO A 309 16.87 11.94 18.84
C PRO A 309 16.61 12.95 17.70
N LEU A 310 15.85 12.58 16.66
CA LEU A 310 15.69 13.42 15.47
C LEU A 310 14.60 14.49 15.67
N PRO A 311 14.82 15.72 15.17
CA PRO A 311 13.87 16.81 15.39
C PRO A 311 12.57 16.65 14.60
N ASP A 312 11.48 17.21 15.12
CA ASP A 312 10.19 17.25 14.43
C ASP A 312 10.33 17.82 13.01
N GLY A 313 9.79 17.12 12.02
CA GLY A 313 9.86 17.54 10.61
C GLY A 313 11.17 17.21 9.90
N TRP A 314 12.13 16.50 10.52
CA TRP A 314 13.39 16.10 9.89
C TRP A 314 13.19 15.36 8.56
N VAL A 315 12.08 14.65 8.38
CA VAL A 315 11.75 13.94 7.13
C VAL A 315 11.69 14.89 5.92
N GLY A 316 11.55 16.19 6.14
CA GLY A 316 11.65 17.23 5.11
C GLY A 316 13.02 17.33 4.44
N ILE A 317 14.10 16.89 5.10
CA ILE A 317 15.47 16.89 4.53
C ILE A 317 15.63 15.87 3.40
N LEU A 318 14.82 14.80 3.39
CA LEU A 318 14.93 13.74 2.41
C LEU A 318 14.42 14.25 1.06
N PRO A 319 15.21 14.23 -0.03
CA PRO A 319 14.73 14.68 -1.33
C PRO A 319 13.51 13.87 -1.75
N ALA A 320 12.46 14.53 -2.27
CA ALA A 320 11.24 13.84 -2.70
C ALA A 320 11.51 12.85 -3.84
N ASP A 321 12.47 13.17 -4.70
CA ASP A 321 12.77 12.48 -5.96
C ASP A 321 13.95 11.49 -5.85
N ALA A 322 14.62 11.40 -4.70
CA ALA A 322 15.74 10.48 -4.52
C ALA A 322 15.24 9.14 -3.97
N PRO A 323 15.50 8.00 -4.65
CA PRO A 323 15.04 6.69 -4.19
C PRO A 323 15.73 6.26 -2.89
N LEU A 324 16.99 6.68 -2.71
CA LEU A 324 17.88 6.32 -1.60
C LEU A 324 17.82 4.80 -1.32
N SER A 325 18.02 3.99 -2.35
CA SER A 325 17.90 2.52 -2.30
C SER A 325 19.19 1.80 -1.87
N THR A 326 20.32 2.52 -1.79
CA THR A 326 21.63 1.95 -1.44
C THR A 326 22.33 2.73 -0.32
N PRO A 327 23.14 2.07 0.54
CA PRO A 327 23.89 2.74 1.60
C PRO A 327 24.79 3.87 1.09
N GLY A 328 25.40 3.71 -0.09
CA GLY A 328 26.25 4.74 -0.69
C GLY A 328 25.48 6.02 -1.07
N ALA A 329 24.23 5.88 -1.53
CA ALA A 329 23.38 7.04 -1.81
C ALA A 329 23.02 7.80 -0.52
N TRP A 330 22.73 7.07 0.57
CA TRP A 330 22.51 7.68 1.88
C TRP A 330 23.75 8.40 2.40
N GLN A 331 24.92 7.77 2.33
CA GLN A 331 26.17 8.37 2.80
C GLN A 331 26.49 9.69 2.08
N ARG A 332 26.28 9.74 0.75
CA ARG A 332 26.46 10.98 -0.05
C ARG A 332 25.45 12.07 0.29
N LEU A 333 24.20 11.71 0.57
CA LEU A 333 23.20 12.67 1.01
C LEU A 333 23.60 13.25 2.37
N LEU A 334 23.90 12.39 3.33
CA LEU A 334 24.19 12.77 4.71
C LEU A 334 25.49 13.59 4.83
N SER A 335 26.51 13.29 4.04
CA SER A 335 27.77 14.06 4.04
C SER A 335 27.66 15.49 3.53
N ARG A 336 26.55 15.83 2.83
CA ARG A 336 26.28 17.16 2.30
C ARG A 336 25.36 17.99 3.19
N LEU A 337 24.73 17.38 4.19
CA LEU A 337 23.86 18.11 5.11
C LEU A 337 24.70 19.02 6.01
N THR A 338 24.11 20.17 6.33
CA THR A 338 24.69 21.16 7.23
C THR A 338 23.66 21.44 8.33
N PRO A 339 24.06 22.03 9.48
CA PRO A 339 23.11 22.33 10.56
C PRO A 339 21.88 23.12 10.09
N GLN A 340 22.03 24.01 9.08
CA GLN A 340 20.93 24.82 8.53
C GLN A 340 19.87 24.01 7.76
N ALA A 341 20.20 22.77 7.34
CA ALA A 341 19.24 21.89 6.67
C ALA A 341 18.24 21.29 7.66
N TRP A 342 18.58 21.24 8.95
CA TRP A 342 17.76 20.62 9.99
C TRP A 342 16.77 21.61 10.60
N PRO A 343 15.55 21.18 10.96
CA PRO A 343 14.51 22.07 11.52
C PRO A 343 14.93 22.83 12.79
N ASP A 344 15.81 22.25 13.60
CA ASP A 344 16.31 22.81 14.86
C ASP A 344 17.69 23.48 14.74
N GLY A 345 18.29 23.48 13.55
CA GLY A 345 19.61 24.05 13.32
C GLY A 345 20.78 23.23 13.88
N VAL A 346 20.55 21.97 14.28
CA VAL A 346 21.59 21.06 14.82
C VAL A 346 21.85 19.94 13.80
N ASP A 347 23.10 19.54 13.62
CA ASP A 347 23.43 18.45 12.70
C ASP A 347 23.17 17.08 13.34
N HIS A 348 22.21 16.33 12.79
CA HIS A 348 21.83 14.98 13.21
C HIS A 348 22.19 13.91 12.16
N ALA A 349 23.15 14.20 11.27
CA ALA A 349 23.54 13.29 10.19
C ALA A 349 24.08 11.95 10.72
N SER A 350 24.78 11.95 11.86
CA SER A 350 25.30 10.73 12.50
C SER A 350 24.20 9.80 13.00
N GLU A 351 23.15 10.35 13.60
CA GLU A 351 22.01 9.64 14.14
C GLU A 351 21.22 8.98 13.00
N LEU A 352 21.00 9.73 11.91
CA LEU A 352 20.33 9.20 10.73
C LEU A 352 21.20 8.17 9.98
N GLN A 353 22.52 8.33 9.96
CA GLN A 353 23.45 7.33 9.42
C GLN A 353 23.34 6.01 10.19
N ALA A 354 23.29 6.04 11.52
CA ALA A 354 23.13 4.84 12.34
C ALA A 354 21.79 4.11 12.06
N VAL A 355 20.71 4.86 11.86
CA VAL A 355 19.41 4.33 11.43
C VAL A 355 19.51 3.59 10.10
N VAL A 356 20.13 4.22 9.09
CA VAL A 356 20.31 3.66 7.75
C VAL A 356 21.15 2.40 7.77
N GLU A 357 22.27 2.41 8.51
CA GLU A 357 23.17 1.27 8.62
C GLU A 357 22.49 0.06 9.25
N LEU A 358 21.74 0.25 10.32
CA LEU A 358 21.02 -0.83 10.98
C LEU A 358 19.94 -1.43 10.07
N LEU A 359 19.14 -0.58 9.41
CA LEU A 359 18.09 -1.04 8.49
C LEU A 359 18.66 -1.75 7.25
N SER A 360 19.85 -1.36 6.79
CA SER A 360 20.52 -1.98 5.65
C SER A 360 20.98 -3.42 5.89
N LYS A 361 21.05 -3.87 7.15
CA LYS A 361 21.35 -5.27 7.51
C LYS A 361 20.24 -6.25 7.11
N GLY A 362 19.01 -5.78 6.90
CA GLY A 362 17.89 -6.59 6.41
C GLY A 362 17.46 -7.74 7.33
N ALA A 363 16.98 -8.84 6.73
CA ALA A 363 16.37 -9.97 7.43
C ALA A 363 17.27 -10.65 8.47
N GLU A 364 18.59 -10.70 8.25
CA GLU A 364 19.55 -11.31 9.19
C GLU A 364 19.59 -10.60 10.55
N ALA A 365 19.33 -9.29 10.57
CA ALA A 365 19.31 -8.48 11.79
C ALA A 365 17.89 -8.13 12.26
N ALA A 366 16.85 -8.80 11.76
CA ALA A 366 15.46 -8.44 12.05
C ALA A 366 15.10 -8.40 13.54
N GLY A 367 15.76 -9.22 14.37
CA GLY A 367 15.63 -9.16 15.83
C GLY A 367 16.13 -7.83 16.41
N GLU A 368 17.40 -7.49 16.14
CA GLU A 368 18.06 -6.24 16.57
C GLU A 368 17.31 -5.00 16.04
N ILE A 369 16.95 -5.02 14.75
CA ILE A 369 16.19 -3.96 14.09
C ILE A 369 14.85 -3.72 14.83
N GLY A 370 14.09 -4.79 15.09
CA GLY A 370 12.81 -4.68 15.79
C GLY A 370 12.90 -4.03 17.17
N GLU A 371 13.86 -4.46 17.98
CA GLU A 371 14.10 -3.92 19.33
C GLU A 371 14.52 -2.44 19.31
N SER A 372 15.16 -1.99 18.23
CA SER A 372 15.69 -0.64 18.11
C SER A 372 14.65 0.38 17.62
N PHE A 373 13.63 -0.04 16.86
CA PHE A 373 12.63 0.85 16.25
C PHE A 373 11.23 0.74 16.85
N LEU A 374 10.88 -0.41 17.44
CA LEU A 374 9.52 -0.65 17.92
C LEU A 374 9.48 -0.70 19.44
N GLN A 375 8.39 -0.19 20.03
CA GLN A 375 8.14 -0.27 21.47
C GLN A 375 6.75 -0.84 21.76
N GLY A 376 6.50 -1.19 23.03
CA GLY A 376 5.20 -1.62 23.54
C GLY A 376 4.54 -2.75 22.73
N ARG A 377 3.33 -2.49 22.21
CA ARG A 377 2.53 -3.47 21.47
C ARG A 377 3.08 -3.77 20.09
N ALA A 378 3.65 -2.77 19.39
CA ALA A 378 4.29 -2.98 18.08
C ALA A 378 5.49 -3.94 18.20
N LEU A 379 6.32 -3.78 19.23
CA LEU A 379 7.43 -4.69 19.51
C LEU A 379 6.94 -6.10 19.87
N THR A 380 5.87 -6.20 20.65
CA THR A 380 5.27 -7.49 21.00
C THR A 380 4.75 -8.22 19.75
N ILE A 381 4.11 -7.49 18.84
CA ILE A 381 3.67 -8.00 17.54
C ILE A 381 4.87 -8.50 16.71
N TRP A 382 5.93 -7.69 16.62
CA TRP A 382 7.14 -8.04 15.87
C TRP A 382 7.80 -9.32 16.40
N ARG A 383 8.01 -9.41 17.71
CA ARG A 383 8.56 -10.61 18.36
C ARG A 383 7.69 -11.84 18.08
N LYS A 384 6.36 -11.69 18.12
CA LYS A 384 5.44 -12.79 17.80
C LYS A 384 5.53 -13.21 16.33
N ALA A 385 5.70 -12.25 15.42
CA ALA A 385 5.85 -12.52 13.99
C ALA A 385 7.16 -13.26 13.67
N LEU A 386 8.28 -12.84 14.26
CA LEU A 386 9.58 -13.52 14.12
C LEU A 386 9.60 -14.93 14.71
N ARG A 387 8.78 -15.20 15.73
CA ARG A 387 8.64 -16.56 16.28
C ARG A 387 7.71 -17.44 15.44
N ALA A 388 6.79 -16.84 14.69
CA ALA A 388 5.82 -17.56 13.87
C ALA A 388 6.38 -18.03 12.51
N GLY A 389 7.49 -17.46 12.05
CA GLY A 389 8.14 -17.82 10.78
C GLY A 389 9.43 -17.03 10.54
N PRO A 390 10.16 -17.31 9.44
CA PRO A 390 11.45 -16.71 9.18
C PRO A 390 11.34 -15.19 8.93
N ALA A 391 12.38 -14.45 9.31
CA ALA A 391 12.45 -13.00 9.15
C ALA A 391 12.27 -12.53 7.69
N ALA A 392 12.75 -13.32 6.72
CA ALA A 392 12.63 -13.01 5.30
C ALA A 392 11.18 -12.88 4.81
N SER A 393 10.23 -13.60 5.44
CA SER A 393 8.80 -13.56 5.12
C SER A 393 7.96 -13.06 6.30
N ILE A 394 8.50 -12.09 7.06
CA ILE A 394 7.80 -11.53 8.22
C ILE A 394 6.53 -10.76 7.82
N ASP A 395 6.45 -10.24 6.61
CA ASP A 395 5.24 -9.64 6.05
C ASP A 395 4.07 -10.63 6.01
N ALA A 396 4.33 -11.87 5.57
CA ALA A 396 3.34 -12.95 5.54
C ALA A 396 2.92 -13.40 6.94
N THR A 397 3.85 -13.47 7.91
CA THR A 397 3.50 -13.83 9.30
C THR A 397 2.69 -12.72 9.96
N LEU A 398 3.04 -11.45 9.74
CA LEU A 398 2.25 -10.32 10.23
C LEU A 398 0.83 -10.31 9.65
N ALA A 399 0.65 -10.67 8.37
CA ALA A 399 -0.65 -10.68 7.71
C ALA A 399 -1.66 -11.64 8.35
N VAL A 400 -1.22 -12.75 8.94
CA VAL A 400 -2.09 -13.76 9.57
C VAL A 400 -2.31 -13.53 11.07
N LEU A 401 -1.50 -12.70 11.70
CA LEU A 401 -1.62 -12.41 13.13
C LEU A 401 -2.89 -11.61 13.41
N ARG A 402 -3.55 -11.98 14.52
CA ARG A 402 -4.73 -11.29 15.03
C ARG A 402 -4.52 -10.84 16.46
N GLN A 403 -5.24 -9.80 16.82
CA GLN A 403 -5.27 -9.27 18.18
C GLN A 403 -6.69 -8.94 18.63
N ASP A 404 -6.84 -8.77 19.94
CA ASP A 404 -8.12 -8.36 20.54
C ASP A 404 -8.52 -6.97 20.05
N ASP A 405 -9.82 -6.78 19.82
CA ASP A 405 -10.39 -5.54 19.27
C ASP A 405 -10.82 -4.54 20.35
N GLY A 406 -10.65 -4.88 21.63
CA GLY A 406 -10.95 -4.05 22.78
C GLY A 406 -12.42 -4.02 23.18
N LEU A 407 -13.29 -4.80 22.52
CA LEU A 407 -14.72 -4.87 22.82
C LEU A 407 -15.07 -6.13 23.62
N ASP A 408 -16.13 -6.03 24.44
CA ASP A 408 -16.67 -7.17 25.18
C ASP A 408 -17.90 -7.74 24.47
N ALA A 409 -17.83 -9.02 24.10
CA ALA A 409 -18.89 -9.78 23.43
C ALA A 409 -20.21 -9.82 24.21
N CYS A 410 -20.20 -9.52 25.50
CA CYS A 410 -21.38 -9.53 26.36
C CYS A 410 -22.19 -8.22 26.30
N VAL A 411 -21.64 -7.15 25.72
CA VAL A 411 -22.31 -5.83 25.62
C VAL A 411 -22.36 -5.29 24.19
N ALA A 412 -21.64 -5.91 23.27
CA ALA A 412 -21.61 -5.55 21.85
C ALA A 412 -22.34 -6.59 20.98
N ALA A 413 -22.78 -6.14 19.80
CA ALA A 413 -23.11 -7.07 18.72
C ALA A 413 -21.82 -7.73 18.24
N ALA A 414 -21.90 -8.97 17.76
CA ALA A 414 -20.70 -9.74 17.50
C ALA A 414 -20.63 -10.29 16.07
N TRP A 415 -19.47 -10.13 15.45
CA TRP A 415 -19.05 -10.78 14.22
C TRP A 415 -18.13 -11.95 14.59
N MET A 416 -18.52 -13.17 14.22
CA MET A 416 -17.84 -14.38 14.71
C MET A 416 -17.86 -15.56 13.75
N PRO A 417 -16.96 -16.54 13.89
CA PRO A 417 -17.11 -17.83 13.22
C PRO A 417 -18.42 -18.52 13.64
N ALA A 418 -19.05 -19.25 12.72
CA ALA A 418 -20.25 -20.03 13.01
C ALA A 418 -20.09 -20.97 14.21
N SER A 419 -18.91 -21.58 14.38
CA SER A 419 -18.57 -22.44 15.53
C SER A 419 -18.63 -21.70 16.87
N ALA A 420 -18.20 -20.43 16.92
CA ALA A 420 -18.30 -19.61 18.12
C ALA A 420 -19.76 -19.26 18.44
N LEU A 421 -20.59 -19.02 17.41
CA LEU A 421 -22.01 -18.75 17.59
C LEU A 421 -22.78 -20.00 18.05
N ALA A 422 -22.45 -21.18 17.54
CA ALA A 422 -23.04 -22.45 17.97
C ALA A 422 -22.76 -22.75 19.46
N ALA A 423 -21.58 -22.35 19.94
CA ALA A 423 -21.19 -22.46 21.35
C ALA A 423 -21.81 -21.36 22.24
N ALA A 424 -22.01 -20.16 21.70
CA ALA A 424 -22.57 -18.99 22.39
C ALA A 424 -23.75 -18.37 21.62
N PRO A 425 -24.94 -19.03 21.64
CA PRO A 425 -26.09 -18.63 20.84
C PRO A 425 -26.56 -17.20 21.13
N ARG A 426 -27.10 -16.54 20.11
CA ARG A 426 -27.72 -15.21 20.20
C ARG A 426 -29.16 -15.26 19.72
N ARG A 427 -29.96 -14.27 20.13
CA ARG A 427 -31.39 -14.21 19.82
C ARG A 427 -31.66 -13.85 18.36
N PHE A 428 -30.87 -12.95 17.79
CA PHE A 428 -30.99 -12.50 16.41
C PHE A 428 -29.68 -12.80 15.67
N VAL A 429 -29.78 -13.55 14.57
CA VAL A 429 -28.63 -14.09 13.87
C VAL A 429 -28.72 -13.79 12.38
N ARG A 430 -27.59 -13.39 11.79
CA ARG A 430 -27.44 -13.36 10.34
C ARG A 430 -26.23 -14.18 9.90
N LEU A 431 -26.47 -15.19 9.08
CA LEU A 431 -25.46 -16.09 8.54
C LEU A 431 -25.07 -15.67 7.12
N LEU A 432 -23.78 -15.48 6.88
CA LEU A 432 -23.25 -14.97 5.62
C LEU A 432 -22.51 -16.05 4.83
N GLY A 433 -22.41 -15.85 3.51
CA GLY A 433 -21.58 -16.69 2.65
C GLY A 433 -22.11 -18.11 2.45
N LEU A 434 -23.44 -18.30 2.44
CA LEU A 434 -24.09 -19.58 2.12
C LEU A 434 -24.01 -19.88 0.61
N ASN A 435 -22.78 -20.04 0.14
CA ASN A 435 -22.40 -20.33 -1.23
C ASN A 435 -21.91 -21.79 -1.38
N SER A 436 -22.11 -22.38 -2.55
CA SER A 436 -21.56 -23.69 -2.91
C SER A 436 -20.04 -23.67 -2.72
N SER A 437 -19.48 -24.63 -1.98
CA SER A 437 -18.06 -24.77 -1.57
C SER A 437 -17.53 -23.86 -0.46
N ARG A 438 -18.27 -22.82 -0.05
CA ARG A 438 -17.87 -21.95 1.08
C ARG A 438 -18.48 -22.36 2.40
N TRP A 439 -19.75 -22.78 2.37
CA TRP A 439 -20.44 -23.30 3.55
C TRP A 439 -21.42 -24.40 3.13
N PRO A 440 -21.20 -25.67 3.54
CA PRO A 440 -20.04 -26.15 4.30
C PRO A 440 -18.75 -26.10 3.48
N ARG A 441 -17.63 -25.89 4.17
CA ARG A 441 -16.28 -25.91 3.58
C ARG A 441 -15.93 -27.31 3.06
N GLY A 442 -15.13 -27.37 2.00
CA GLY A 442 -14.67 -28.63 1.42
C GLY A 442 -13.78 -29.44 2.37
N ILE A 443 -13.74 -30.75 2.16
CA ILE A 443 -12.75 -31.64 2.78
C ILE A 443 -11.54 -31.68 1.85
N THR A 444 -10.33 -31.59 2.41
CA THR A 444 -9.08 -31.77 1.68
C THR A 444 -8.29 -32.88 2.33
N GLU A 445 -7.68 -33.74 1.53
CA GLU A 445 -6.75 -34.75 2.03
C GLU A 445 -5.60 -34.11 2.83
N ASP A 446 -5.02 -34.87 3.74
CA ASP A 446 -3.85 -34.41 4.48
C ASP A 446 -2.62 -34.31 3.57
N ARG A 447 -1.82 -33.26 3.79
CA ARG A 447 -0.67 -32.95 2.94
C ARG A 447 0.44 -33.99 3.07
N LEU A 448 0.57 -34.61 4.24
CA LEU A 448 1.63 -35.58 4.50
C LEU A 448 1.11 -37.01 4.56
N ILE A 449 -0.13 -37.26 5.02
CA ILE A 449 -0.74 -38.59 5.10
C ILE A 449 -1.96 -38.68 4.14
N PRO A 450 -1.77 -39.11 2.89
CA PRO A 450 -2.88 -39.31 1.96
C PRO A 450 -3.87 -40.39 2.41
N ASP A 451 -5.08 -40.32 1.84
CA ASP A 451 -6.22 -41.19 2.17
C ASP A 451 -5.93 -42.69 2.04
N HIS A 452 -5.10 -43.08 1.06
CA HIS A 452 -4.74 -44.48 0.84
C HIS A 452 -3.77 -45.07 1.89
N ILE A 453 -3.21 -44.24 2.79
CA ILE A 453 -2.32 -44.68 3.88
C ILE A 453 -3.11 -44.80 5.18
N ILE A 454 -3.81 -43.72 5.55
CA ILE A 454 -4.80 -43.71 6.62
C ILE A 454 -6.05 -43.08 6.04
N PRO A 455 -7.20 -43.79 6.05
CA PRO A 455 -8.47 -43.24 5.59
C PRO A 455 -8.75 -41.86 6.21
N THR A 456 -9.25 -40.93 5.41
CA THR A 456 -9.46 -39.54 5.84
C THR A 456 -10.43 -39.43 7.02
N ASP A 457 -11.44 -40.31 7.08
CA ASP A 457 -12.40 -40.39 8.18
C ASP A 457 -11.79 -40.96 9.47
N GLU A 458 -10.74 -41.77 9.38
CA GLU A 458 -9.95 -42.21 10.53
C GLU A 458 -8.99 -41.11 11.01
N LEU A 459 -8.28 -40.45 10.08
CA LEU A 459 -7.28 -39.43 10.40
C LEU A 459 -7.89 -38.10 10.87
N ASP A 460 -9.01 -37.69 10.28
CA ASP A 460 -9.79 -36.50 10.67
C ASP A 460 -11.25 -36.90 10.94
N PRO A 461 -11.52 -37.54 12.10
CA PRO A 461 -12.85 -38.06 12.44
C PRO A 461 -13.89 -36.95 12.67
N LEU A 462 -13.45 -35.70 12.75
CA LEU A 462 -14.29 -34.51 12.94
C LEU A 462 -14.03 -33.49 11.82
N PRO A 463 -14.27 -33.86 10.54
CA PRO A 463 -13.87 -33.05 9.42
C PRO A 463 -14.66 -31.74 9.38
N VAL A 464 -14.01 -30.69 8.88
CA VAL A 464 -14.55 -29.31 8.87
C VAL A 464 -15.93 -29.21 8.21
N ASN A 465 -16.21 -30.02 7.19
CA ASN A 465 -17.52 -30.03 6.51
C ASN A 465 -18.66 -30.47 7.43
N LEU A 466 -18.43 -31.54 8.21
CA LEU A 466 -19.42 -32.06 9.16
C LEU A 466 -19.56 -31.11 10.35
N ALA A 467 -18.47 -30.50 10.80
CA ALA A 467 -18.50 -29.45 11.81
C ALA A 467 -19.37 -28.25 11.34
N ASP A 468 -19.16 -27.77 10.12
CA ASP A 468 -19.94 -26.65 9.55
C ASP A 468 -21.44 -26.94 9.45
N ARG A 469 -21.82 -28.17 9.10
CA ARG A 469 -23.23 -28.62 9.07
C ARG A 469 -23.82 -28.65 10.47
N ARG A 470 -23.09 -29.23 11.42
CA ARG A 470 -23.52 -29.33 12.82
C ARG A 470 -23.64 -27.97 13.50
N ASP A 471 -22.71 -27.06 13.23
CA ASP A 471 -22.76 -25.68 13.72
C ASP A 471 -23.96 -24.95 13.15
N PHE A 472 -24.22 -25.09 11.84
CA PHE A 472 -25.40 -24.54 11.19
C PHE A 472 -26.71 -25.03 11.82
N ASP A 473 -26.87 -26.36 11.98
CA ASP A 473 -28.06 -26.95 12.60
C ASP A 473 -28.20 -26.53 14.07
N THR A 474 -27.09 -26.46 14.80
CA THR A 474 -27.07 -25.98 16.19
C THR A 474 -27.53 -24.53 16.30
N ILE A 475 -27.07 -23.65 15.41
CA ILE A 475 -27.48 -22.24 15.38
C ILE A 475 -28.99 -22.14 15.17
N LEU A 476 -29.55 -22.89 14.21
CA LEU A 476 -31.00 -22.90 13.96
C LEU A 476 -31.78 -23.40 15.18
N ALA A 477 -31.30 -24.46 15.83
CA ALA A 477 -31.98 -25.08 16.97
C ALA A 477 -31.86 -24.26 18.28
N THR A 478 -30.91 -23.34 18.38
CA THR A 478 -30.62 -22.56 19.60
C THR A 478 -30.97 -21.07 19.49
N THR A 479 -31.33 -20.58 18.30
CA THR A 479 -31.73 -19.18 18.10
C THR A 479 -33.22 -19.01 18.45
N CYS A 480 -33.55 -18.08 19.35
CA CYS A 480 -34.94 -17.88 19.79
C CYS A 480 -35.73 -16.81 19.02
N GLY A 481 -35.05 -15.88 18.34
CA GLY A 481 -35.69 -14.80 17.58
C GLY A 481 -35.75 -15.12 16.09
N GLU A 482 -34.77 -14.61 15.35
CA GLU A 482 -34.74 -14.69 13.89
C GLU A 482 -33.37 -15.11 13.37
N VAL A 483 -33.38 -15.84 12.25
CA VAL A 483 -32.19 -16.22 11.48
C VAL A 483 -32.33 -15.74 10.04
N THR A 484 -31.49 -14.81 9.64
CA THR A 484 -31.34 -14.40 8.23
C THR A 484 -30.22 -15.20 7.58
N LEU A 485 -30.56 -16.01 6.59
CA LEU A 485 -29.65 -16.80 5.78
C LEU A 485 -29.28 -16.03 4.51
N SER A 486 -28.01 -15.68 4.36
CA SER A 486 -27.56 -14.79 3.31
C SER A 486 -26.46 -15.42 2.43
N ARG A 487 -26.46 -15.07 1.15
CA ARG A 487 -25.42 -15.45 0.18
C ARG A 487 -25.12 -14.35 -0.83
N ALA A 488 -23.88 -14.31 -1.31
CA ALA A 488 -23.48 -13.49 -2.44
C ALA A 488 -23.79 -14.18 -3.78
N ARG A 489 -24.27 -13.44 -4.79
CA ARG A 489 -24.49 -13.96 -6.14
C ARG A 489 -23.22 -14.01 -6.98
N ARG A 490 -22.26 -13.11 -6.71
CA ARG A 490 -20.98 -13.01 -7.43
C ARG A 490 -19.79 -12.81 -6.49
N ASP A 491 -18.61 -13.25 -6.92
CA ASP A 491 -17.35 -12.91 -6.26
C ASP A 491 -16.83 -11.51 -6.66
N SER A 492 -15.62 -11.16 -6.21
CA SER A 492 -14.96 -9.89 -6.52
C SER A 492 -14.67 -9.70 -8.02
N ASP A 493 -14.45 -10.79 -8.75
CA ASP A 493 -14.15 -10.80 -10.18
C ASP A 493 -15.44 -10.85 -11.03
N GLY A 494 -16.60 -10.87 -10.38
CA GLY A 494 -17.90 -10.93 -11.02
C GLY A 494 -18.32 -12.34 -11.46
N ARG A 495 -17.62 -13.41 -11.08
CA ARG A 495 -18.02 -14.80 -11.39
C ARG A 495 -19.25 -15.18 -10.57
N LEU A 496 -20.12 -16.02 -11.14
CA LEU A 496 -21.33 -16.49 -10.46
C LEU A 496 -20.96 -17.47 -9.34
N LEU A 497 -21.52 -17.25 -8.15
CA LEU A 497 -21.37 -18.16 -7.02
C LEU A 497 -22.63 -19.01 -6.84
N GLY A 498 -22.48 -20.33 -6.83
CA GLY A 498 -23.59 -21.28 -6.63
C GLY A 498 -24.18 -21.22 -5.21
N ARG A 499 -25.40 -21.75 -5.06
CA ARG A 499 -26.16 -21.79 -3.79
C ARG A 499 -25.63 -22.90 -2.88
N SER A 500 -25.53 -22.63 -1.57
CA SER A 500 -25.16 -23.67 -0.59
C SER A 500 -26.22 -24.78 -0.50
N PRO A 501 -25.80 -26.06 -0.30
CA PRO A 501 -26.73 -27.15 0.01
C PRO A 501 -27.50 -26.94 1.33
N LEU A 502 -27.01 -26.13 2.27
CA LEU A 502 -27.66 -25.85 3.55
C LEU A 502 -28.95 -25.02 3.40
N LEU A 503 -29.13 -24.38 2.24
CA LEU A 503 -30.33 -23.61 1.92
C LEU A 503 -31.47 -24.48 1.37
N ALA A 504 -31.25 -25.78 1.17
CA ALA A 504 -32.30 -26.69 0.69
C ALA A 504 -33.46 -26.77 1.70
N GLY A 505 -34.70 -26.63 1.21
CA GLY A 505 -35.91 -26.69 2.05
C GLY A 505 -36.10 -25.50 3.00
N ARG A 506 -35.39 -24.38 2.82
CA ARG A 506 -35.45 -23.18 3.70
C ARG A 506 -36.30 -22.03 3.14
N GLY A 507 -37.20 -22.32 2.21
CA GLY A 507 -38.06 -21.33 1.56
C GLY A 507 -37.40 -20.61 0.38
N ASP A 508 -38.14 -19.62 -0.15
CA ASP A 508 -37.72 -18.83 -1.30
C ASP A 508 -36.69 -17.77 -0.94
N GLU A 509 -35.75 -17.55 -1.85
CA GLU A 509 -34.68 -16.56 -1.70
C GLU A 509 -35.18 -15.17 -2.13
N ALA A 510 -35.18 -14.20 -1.22
CA ALA A 510 -35.47 -12.81 -1.53
C ALA A 510 -34.25 -12.13 -2.20
N TYR A 511 -34.46 -11.59 -3.39
CA TYR A 511 -33.44 -10.89 -4.14
C TYR A 511 -33.23 -9.45 -3.61
N VAL A 512 -32.08 -9.18 -3.00
CA VAL A 512 -31.72 -7.82 -2.58
C VAL A 512 -30.99 -7.09 -3.71
N ARG A 513 -31.57 -5.96 -4.15
CA ARG A 513 -31.00 -5.08 -5.17
C ARG A 513 -29.96 -4.16 -4.53
N ARG A 514 -28.79 -4.04 -5.18
CA ARG A 514 -27.70 -3.17 -4.69
C ARG A 514 -28.09 -1.69 -4.61
N ASN A 515 -28.98 -1.25 -5.51
CA ASN A 515 -29.49 0.12 -5.58
C ASN A 515 -30.83 0.29 -4.84
N ALA A 516 -31.24 -0.67 -4.00
CA ALA A 516 -32.40 -0.48 -3.15
C ALA A 516 -32.12 0.63 -2.12
N VAL A 517 -33.12 1.51 -1.93
CA VAL A 517 -33.09 2.49 -0.85
C VAL A 517 -33.38 1.75 0.46
N PRO A 518 -32.45 1.70 1.43
CA PRO A 518 -32.68 1.02 2.68
C PRO A 518 -33.62 1.83 3.57
N ALA A 519 -34.46 1.13 4.34
CA ALA A 519 -35.22 1.74 5.42
C ALA A 519 -34.27 2.29 6.51
N HIS A 520 -33.29 1.47 6.91
CA HIS A 520 -32.22 1.84 7.82
C HIS A 520 -30.88 1.77 7.10
N ALA A 521 -30.30 2.93 6.79
CA ALA A 521 -28.91 3.01 6.37
C ALA A 521 -27.98 2.75 7.56
N PHE A 522 -26.85 2.08 7.34
CA PHE A 522 -25.95 1.76 8.45
C PHE A 522 -25.01 2.93 8.82
N SER A 523 -24.79 3.88 7.90
CA SER A 523 -23.97 5.08 8.09
C SER A 523 -24.53 6.25 7.25
N GLU A 524 -23.96 7.45 7.42
CA GLU A 524 -24.27 8.58 6.55
C GLU A 524 -23.82 8.33 5.10
N THR A 525 -22.63 7.76 4.91
CA THR A 525 -22.11 7.41 3.59
C THR A 525 -23.04 6.43 2.86
N ASP A 526 -23.48 5.38 3.56
CA ASP A 526 -24.45 4.41 3.03
C ASP A 526 -25.78 5.06 2.65
N ARG A 527 -26.26 5.98 3.49
CA ARG A 527 -27.50 6.74 3.27
C ARG A 527 -27.41 7.59 2.00
N LEU A 528 -26.34 8.37 1.85
CA LEU A 528 -26.14 9.24 0.69
C LEU A 528 -25.96 8.42 -0.60
N LEU A 529 -25.23 7.30 -0.55
CA LEU A 529 -25.08 6.39 -1.68
C LEU A 529 -26.41 5.77 -2.11
N ALA A 530 -27.26 5.41 -1.14
CA ALA A 530 -28.54 4.78 -1.43
C ALA A 530 -29.68 5.77 -1.70
N ARG A 531 -29.51 7.07 -1.42
CA ARG A 531 -30.50 8.13 -1.66
C ARG A 531 -29.89 9.21 -2.57
N PRO A 532 -29.87 8.98 -3.90
CA PRO A 532 -29.25 9.91 -4.84
C PRO A 532 -29.81 11.34 -4.78
N GLN A 533 -31.10 11.51 -4.46
CA GLN A 533 -31.72 12.84 -4.32
C GLN A 533 -31.16 13.63 -3.13
N GLU A 534 -30.89 12.95 -2.00
CA GLU A 534 -30.21 13.56 -0.87
C GLU A 534 -28.78 13.93 -1.22
N PHE A 535 -28.04 12.99 -1.81
CA PHE A 535 -26.67 13.24 -2.21
C PHE A 535 -26.58 14.42 -3.17
N ALA A 536 -27.49 14.51 -4.16
CA ALA A 536 -27.55 15.61 -5.10
C ALA A 536 -27.80 16.99 -4.45
N ALA A 537 -28.40 17.03 -3.27
CA ALA A 537 -28.61 18.27 -2.50
C ALA A 537 -27.42 18.62 -1.59
N ALA A 538 -26.44 17.73 -1.43
CA ALA A 538 -25.24 18.02 -0.63
C ALA A 538 -24.38 19.12 -1.30
N PRO A 539 -23.81 20.07 -0.55
CA PRO A 539 -23.02 21.16 -1.13
C PRO A 539 -21.89 20.68 -2.05
N GLN A 540 -21.23 19.58 -1.69
CA GLN A 540 -20.16 18.99 -2.48
C GLN A 540 -20.65 18.40 -3.80
N ALA A 541 -21.83 17.76 -3.81
CA ALA A 541 -22.41 17.22 -5.03
C ALA A 541 -22.93 18.33 -5.96
N ILE A 542 -23.52 19.39 -5.40
CA ILE A 542 -23.94 20.59 -6.15
C ILE A 542 -22.71 21.22 -6.81
N SER A 543 -21.62 21.42 -6.06
CA SER A 543 -20.38 21.98 -6.57
C SER A 543 -19.77 21.10 -7.68
N ALA A 544 -19.67 19.79 -7.46
CA ALA A 544 -19.11 18.86 -8.44
C ALA A 544 -19.98 18.76 -9.70
N SER A 545 -21.31 18.72 -9.55
CA SER A 545 -22.25 18.72 -10.68
C SER A 545 -22.21 20.02 -11.46
N GLY A 546 -22.11 21.17 -10.76
CA GLY A 546 -21.96 22.48 -11.37
C GLY A 546 -20.69 22.56 -12.22
N CYS A 547 -19.55 22.15 -11.67
CA CYS A 547 -18.28 22.07 -12.41
C CYS A 547 -18.39 21.15 -13.65
N TRP A 548 -18.98 19.96 -13.48
CA TRP A 548 -19.19 19.02 -14.59
C TRP A 548 -20.10 19.56 -15.70
N ILE A 549 -21.17 20.27 -15.33
CA ILE A 549 -22.07 20.94 -16.28
C ILE A 549 -21.32 22.05 -17.00
N ASP A 550 -20.56 22.88 -16.27
CA ASP A 550 -19.82 23.99 -16.83
C ASP A 550 -18.75 23.54 -17.82
N TRP A 551 -18.04 22.45 -17.55
CA TRP A 551 -17.11 21.83 -18.51
C TRP A 551 -17.78 21.34 -19.80
N ARG A 552 -19.09 21.08 -19.78
CA ARG A 552 -19.89 20.71 -20.97
C ARG A 552 -20.44 21.89 -21.75
N ARG A 553 -20.33 23.11 -21.24
CA ARG A 553 -20.73 24.31 -21.96
C ARG A 553 -19.63 24.77 -22.92
N SER A 554 -19.99 25.52 -23.96
CA SER A 554 -19.04 26.11 -24.91
C SER A 554 -18.51 27.46 -24.46
N ASP A 555 -19.31 28.23 -23.70
CA ASP A 555 -18.88 29.49 -23.08
C ASP A 555 -17.90 29.24 -21.93
N ILE A 556 -17.06 30.23 -21.66
CA ILE A 556 -16.12 30.21 -20.53
C ILE A 556 -16.86 30.54 -19.23
N THR A 557 -16.56 29.77 -18.19
CA THR A 557 -17.14 29.87 -16.84
C THR A 557 -16.04 30.06 -15.80
N ALA A 558 -16.43 30.28 -14.54
CA ALA A 558 -15.47 30.34 -13.43
C ALA A 558 -14.66 29.03 -13.25
N HIS A 559 -15.21 27.88 -13.64
CA HIS A 559 -14.54 26.57 -13.55
C HIS A 559 -13.49 26.33 -14.65
N ASP A 560 -13.35 27.25 -15.61
CA ASP A 560 -12.40 27.14 -16.71
C ASP A 560 -11.14 28.00 -16.50
N GLY A 561 -11.00 28.65 -15.33
CA GLY A 561 -9.85 29.48 -14.97
C GLY A 561 -10.07 31.00 -15.06
N LEU A 562 -11.33 31.45 -15.07
CA LEU A 562 -11.64 32.87 -14.91
C LEU A 562 -11.46 33.29 -13.45
N VAL A 563 -10.65 34.32 -13.25
CA VAL A 563 -10.51 35.00 -11.97
C VAL A 563 -10.79 36.49 -12.12
N ARG A 564 -10.89 37.21 -11.00
CA ARG A 564 -11.02 38.67 -11.04
C ARG A 564 -9.77 39.30 -11.69
N PRO A 565 -9.92 40.42 -12.41
CA PRO A 565 -8.78 41.21 -12.88
C PRO A 565 -7.85 41.63 -11.74
N ASP A 566 -6.58 41.80 -12.05
CA ASP A 566 -5.52 42.29 -11.15
C ASP A 566 -5.40 41.48 -9.85
N HIS A 567 -5.65 40.17 -9.94
CA HIS A 567 -5.52 39.29 -8.79
C HIS A 567 -4.05 39.31 -8.30
N PRO A 568 -3.77 39.60 -7.01
CA PRO A 568 -2.40 39.78 -6.51
C PRO A 568 -1.46 38.60 -6.79
N ALA A 569 -1.97 37.37 -6.68
CA ALA A 569 -1.20 36.17 -7.01
C ALA A 569 -0.84 36.07 -8.50
N ILE A 570 -1.70 36.56 -9.40
CA ILE A 570 -1.41 36.59 -10.84
C ILE A 570 -0.34 37.64 -11.14
N LEU A 571 -0.51 38.85 -10.61
CA LEU A 571 0.47 39.94 -10.79
C LEU A 571 1.85 39.51 -10.29
N ALA A 572 1.91 38.91 -9.10
CA ALA A 572 3.17 38.40 -8.54
C ALA A 572 3.86 37.36 -9.44
N ILE A 573 3.10 36.43 -10.06
CA ILE A 573 3.71 35.43 -10.96
C ILE A 573 4.02 35.98 -12.35
N LEU A 574 3.46 37.12 -12.74
CA LEU A 574 3.83 37.82 -13.98
C LEU A 574 5.07 38.69 -13.77
N ASP A 575 5.23 39.31 -12.59
CA ASP A 575 6.35 40.20 -12.22
C ASP A 575 7.63 39.44 -11.85
N ARG A 576 7.52 38.16 -11.47
CA ARG A 576 8.70 37.33 -11.24
C ARG A 576 9.54 37.23 -12.51
N THR A 577 10.83 36.98 -12.32
CA THR A 577 11.73 36.61 -13.43
C THR A 577 11.28 35.28 -14.07
N GLN A 578 11.16 35.27 -15.39
CA GLN A 578 10.62 34.16 -16.16
C GLN A 578 11.72 33.37 -16.86
N SER A 579 11.51 32.06 -17.00
CA SER A 579 12.30 31.18 -17.86
C SER A 579 11.61 30.95 -19.20
N ALA A 580 12.34 30.41 -20.18
CA ALA A 580 11.77 29.97 -21.46
C ALA A 580 10.61 28.98 -21.30
N SER A 581 10.76 28.00 -20.41
CA SER A 581 9.70 27.03 -20.11
C SER A 581 8.46 27.68 -19.51
N SER A 582 8.64 28.68 -18.64
CA SER A 582 7.51 29.40 -18.03
C SER A 582 6.76 30.29 -19.01
N LEU A 583 7.46 31.00 -19.91
CA LEU A 583 6.83 31.83 -20.94
C LEU A 583 6.15 30.99 -22.02
N ARG A 584 6.75 29.85 -22.40
CA ARG A 584 6.08 28.86 -23.24
C ARG A 584 4.79 28.39 -22.59
N ARG A 585 4.81 28.07 -21.29
CA ARG A 585 3.62 27.66 -20.55
C ARG A 585 2.59 28.78 -20.51
N LEU A 586 2.99 30.03 -20.27
CA LEU A 586 2.11 31.21 -20.32
C LEU A 586 1.39 31.32 -21.67
N LEU A 587 2.11 31.19 -22.79
CA LEU A 587 1.54 31.36 -24.13
C LEU A 587 0.71 30.16 -24.60
N ARG A 588 1.05 28.94 -24.18
CA ARG A 588 0.42 27.71 -24.71
C ARG A 588 -0.52 26.99 -23.75
N ASN A 589 -0.42 27.27 -22.46
CA ASN A 589 -1.29 26.76 -21.40
C ASN A 589 -1.39 27.78 -20.25
N PRO A 590 -2.04 28.95 -20.45
CA PRO A 590 -2.17 29.98 -19.41
C PRO A 590 -2.79 29.43 -18.11
N LEU A 591 -3.75 28.51 -18.22
CA LEU A 591 -4.33 27.78 -17.07
C LEU A 591 -3.24 27.02 -16.29
N GLY A 592 -2.45 26.20 -16.98
CA GLY A 592 -1.32 25.47 -16.37
C GLY A 592 -0.21 26.39 -15.83
N PHE A 593 -0.01 27.57 -16.42
CA PHE A 593 0.91 28.60 -15.89
C PHE A 593 0.43 29.10 -14.53
N VAL A 594 -0.85 29.46 -14.41
CA VAL A 594 -1.44 29.88 -13.12
C VAL A 594 -1.38 28.74 -12.11
N TRP A 595 -1.71 27.50 -12.49
CA TRP A 595 -1.64 26.37 -11.57
C TRP A 595 -0.23 26.11 -11.03
N ALA A 596 0.76 26.10 -11.92
CA ALA A 596 2.13 25.82 -11.54
C ALA A 596 2.75 26.92 -10.67
N TYR A 597 2.51 28.19 -11.02
CA TYR A 597 3.23 29.31 -10.39
C TYR A 597 2.43 30.06 -9.33
N ALA A 598 1.10 30.13 -9.43
CA ALA A 598 0.27 30.75 -8.38
C ALA A 598 -0.12 29.75 -7.29
N PHE A 599 -0.51 28.52 -7.66
CA PHE A 599 -0.89 27.48 -6.69
C PHE A 599 0.27 26.56 -6.27
N GLY A 600 1.40 26.62 -6.96
CA GLY A 600 2.56 25.77 -6.67
C GLY A 600 2.34 24.30 -6.99
N TRP A 601 1.37 23.97 -7.86
CA TRP A 601 1.08 22.59 -8.24
C TRP A 601 2.22 22.00 -9.07
N ARG A 602 2.52 20.72 -8.81
CA ARG A 602 3.56 19.95 -9.49
C ARG A 602 3.06 18.54 -9.72
N GLU A 603 3.51 17.94 -10.82
CA GLU A 603 3.30 16.52 -11.05
C GLU A 603 4.00 15.69 -9.95
N PRO A 604 3.33 14.70 -9.35
CA PRO A 604 3.99 13.74 -8.48
C PRO A 604 4.95 12.90 -9.32
N LYS A 605 6.27 13.00 -9.08
CA LYS A 605 7.22 12.11 -9.74
C LYS A 605 7.13 10.70 -9.14
N PRO A 606 7.09 9.63 -9.95
CA PRO A 606 7.16 8.27 -9.44
C PRO A 606 8.53 8.06 -8.77
N GLY A 607 8.53 7.66 -7.49
CA GLY A 607 9.75 7.43 -6.70
C GLY A 607 10.40 6.06 -6.92
N ASP A 608 10.21 5.45 -8.10
CA ASP A 608 10.75 4.14 -8.45
C ASP A 608 12.02 4.29 -9.31
N ASP A 609 12.95 3.35 -9.18
CA ASP A 609 14.14 3.28 -10.04
C ASP A 609 13.70 3.08 -11.51
N PRO A 610 13.98 4.02 -12.43
CA PRO A 610 13.46 3.97 -13.78
C PRO A 610 14.14 2.85 -14.55
N LEU A 611 13.41 2.12 -15.39
CA LEU A 611 14.04 1.15 -16.29
C LEU A 611 14.92 1.84 -17.35
N VAL A 612 14.53 3.04 -17.78
CA VAL A 612 15.24 3.91 -18.74
C VAL A 612 14.98 5.35 -18.32
N LEU A 613 15.98 6.24 -18.48
CA LEU A 613 15.76 7.68 -18.30
C LEU A 613 14.68 8.19 -19.25
N ASP A 614 13.84 9.11 -18.78
CA ASP A 614 12.92 9.78 -19.67
C ASP A 614 13.67 10.74 -20.64
N ALA A 615 12.95 11.30 -21.61
CA ALA A 615 13.55 12.16 -22.62
C ALA A 615 14.11 13.47 -22.04
N LEU A 616 13.55 13.98 -20.94
CA LEU A 616 14.00 15.20 -20.27
C LEU A 616 15.27 14.92 -19.47
N GLU A 617 15.28 13.83 -18.69
CA GLU A 617 16.44 13.37 -17.93
C GLU A 617 17.63 13.06 -18.83
N LEU A 618 17.40 12.38 -19.96
CA LEU A 618 18.45 12.16 -20.95
C LEU A 618 18.97 13.48 -21.54
N GLY A 619 18.07 14.44 -21.80
CA GLY A 619 18.44 15.80 -22.20
C GLY A 619 19.38 16.43 -21.18
N ASP A 620 18.93 16.58 -19.94
CA ASP A 620 19.70 17.15 -18.83
C ASP A 620 21.10 16.52 -18.73
N LEU A 621 21.19 15.19 -18.80
CA LEU A 621 22.46 14.48 -18.74
C LEU A 621 23.40 14.86 -19.89
N VAL A 622 22.89 14.98 -21.12
CA VAL A 622 23.68 15.45 -22.28
C VAL A 622 24.17 16.89 -22.09
N HIS A 623 23.31 17.79 -21.61
CA HIS A 623 23.69 19.20 -21.36
C HIS A 623 24.78 19.32 -20.29
N MET A 624 24.67 18.57 -19.18
CA MET A 624 25.69 18.54 -18.14
C MET A 624 27.05 18.07 -18.66
N VAL A 625 27.08 17.06 -19.52
CA VAL A 625 28.32 16.55 -20.13
C VAL A 625 28.92 17.54 -21.12
N LEU A 626 28.09 18.16 -21.97
CA LEU A 626 28.53 19.19 -22.92
C LEU A 626 29.18 20.38 -22.21
N ASP A 627 28.55 20.87 -21.14
CA ASP A 627 29.05 21.97 -20.31
C ASP A 627 30.42 21.64 -19.69
N GLN A 628 30.51 20.49 -19.02
CA GLN A 628 31.74 20.06 -18.36
C GLN A 628 32.87 19.83 -19.38
N ALA A 629 32.58 19.23 -20.54
CA ALA A 629 33.57 18.99 -21.59
C ALA A 629 34.06 20.31 -22.22
N LEU A 630 33.17 21.25 -22.53
CA LEU A 630 33.54 22.53 -23.12
C LEU A 630 34.41 23.37 -22.17
N ARG A 631 34.17 23.29 -20.86
CA ARG A 631 35.03 23.90 -19.83
C ARG A 631 36.42 23.27 -19.81
N GLY A 632 36.52 21.94 -19.87
CA GLY A 632 37.80 21.23 -19.95
C GLY A 632 38.65 21.62 -21.17
N LEU A 633 38.00 22.06 -22.26
CA LEU A 633 38.67 22.57 -23.47
C LEU A 633 39.15 24.02 -23.35
N GLY A 634 38.87 24.73 -22.25
CA GLY A 634 39.31 26.11 -22.03
C GLY A 634 38.64 27.14 -22.95
N GLY A 635 37.39 26.89 -23.39
CA GLY A 635 36.61 27.79 -24.23
C GLY A 635 36.96 27.76 -25.74
N GLY A 636 37.73 26.75 -26.17
CA GLY A 636 38.22 26.61 -27.55
C GLY A 636 37.62 25.45 -28.35
N ALA A 637 36.29 25.19 -28.30
CA ALA A 637 35.67 24.11 -29.08
C ALA A 637 35.90 24.25 -30.59
N VAL A 638 35.86 25.47 -31.11
CA VAL A 638 36.06 25.75 -32.55
C VAL A 638 37.51 25.49 -33.00
N SER A 639 38.47 25.41 -32.06
CA SER A 639 39.90 25.20 -32.35
C SER A 639 40.46 23.83 -31.95
N ALA A 640 39.68 23.01 -31.24
CA ALA A 640 40.10 21.69 -30.76
C ALA A 640 39.87 20.61 -31.83
N ASP A 641 40.83 19.71 -32.02
CA ASP A 641 40.66 18.56 -32.90
C ASP A 641 39.75 17.49 -32.28
N GLN A 642 39.29 16.54 -33.11
CA GLN A 642 38.35 15.51 -32.68
C GLN A 642 38.90 14.66 -31.53
N THR A 643 40.19 14.32 -31.54
CA THR A 643 40.83 13.52 -30.48
C THR A 643 40.76 14.24 -29.12
N ARG A 644 41.01 15.55 -29.10
CA ARG A 644 40.94 16.35 -27.88
C ARG A 644 39.50 16.51 -27.38
N ILE A 645 38.53 16.64 -28.28
CA ILE A 645 37.10 16.69 -27.94
C ILE A 645 36.64 15.36 -27.33
N ASP A 646 36.98 14.23 -27.95
CA ASP A 646 36.62 12.90 -27.45
C ASP A 646 37.19 12.67 -26.04
N ALA A 647 38.45 13.05 -25.79
CA ALA A 647 39.08 12.93 -24.47
C ALA A 647 38.36 13.80 -23.41
N ALA A 648 38.06 15.06 -23.74
CA ALA A 648 37.36 15.96 -22.83
C ALA A 648 35.92 15.51 -22.51
N VAL A 649 35.19 14.96 -23.50
CA VAL A 649 33.85 14.39 -23.28
C VAL A 649 33.93 13.15 -22.39
N SER A 650 34.94 12.30 -22.58
CA SER A 650 35.10 11.08 -21.78
C SER A 650 35.35 11.42 -20.30
N GLU A 651 36.24 12.37 -20.02
CA GLU A 651 36.50 12.87 -18.66
C GLU A 651 35.26 13.54 -18.04
N ALA A 652 34.55 14.36 -18.82
CA ALA A 652 33.31 15.01 -18.37
C ALA A 652 32.21 13.99 -18.02
N LEU A 653 32.07 12.94 -18.83
CA LEU A 653 31.07 11.90 -18.64
C LEU A 653 31.30 11.12 -17.35
N GLU A 654 32.56 10.81 -17.00
CA GLU A 654 32.89 10.15 -15.73
C GLU A 654 32.46 11.01 -14.53
N VAL A 655 32.78 12.31 -14.55
CA VAL A 655 32.44 13.25 -13.47
C VAL A 655 30.92 13.40 -13.32
N VAL A 656 30.22 13.61 -14.44
CA VAL A 656 28.76 13.83 -14.44
C VAL A 656 28.02 12.54 -14.05
N ALA A 657 28.42 11.38 -14.55
CA ALA A 657 27.80 10.11 -14.19
C ALA A 657 27.92 9.82 -12.69
N ALA A 658 29.10 10.03 -12.10
CA ALA A 658 29.31 9.86 -10.67
C ALA A 658 28.42 10.80 -9.82
N SER A 659 28.21 12.03 -10.27
CA SER A 659 27.29 12.97 -9.63
C SER A 659 25.83 12.53 -9.77
N TRP A 660 25.44 12.09 -10.97
CA TRP A 660 24.07 11.67 -11.27
C TRP A 660 23.65 10.44 -10.46
N GLU A 661 24.49 9.41 -10.41
CA GLU A 661 24.30 8.22 -9.57
C GLU A 661 24.24 8.54 -8.07
N GLY A 662 24.74 9.72 -7.68
CA GLY A 662 24.69 10.22 -6.31
C GLY A 662 23.39 10.91 -5.92
N GLU A 663 22.68 11.48 -6.89
CA GLU A 663 21.60 12.44 -6.64
C GLU A 663 20.26 11.99 -7.21
N ARG A 664 20.28 11.14 -8.23
CA ARG A 664 19.11 10.74 -9.01
C ARG A 664 19.04 9.22 -9.13
N PRO A 665 17.83 8.65 -9.27
CA PRO A 665 17.69 7.24 -9.59
C PRO A 665 18.32 6.95 -10.96
N VAL A 666 18.93 5.77 -11.11
CA VAL A 666 19.54 5.34 -12.38
C VAL A 666 18.96 4.01 -12.85
N PRO A 667 18.92 3.77 -14.18
CA PRO A 667 18.59 2.48 -14.73
C PRO A 667 19.48 1.33 -14.22
N PRO A 668 19.04 0.07 -14.37
CA PRO A 668 19.92 -1.09 -14.16
C PRO A 668 21.24 -0.94 -14.92
N ALA A 669 22.34 -1.38 -14.30
CA ALA A 669 23.72 -1.07 -14.73
C ALA A 669 24.01 -1.27 -16.24
N VAL A 670 23.41 -2.27 -16.88
CA VAL A 670 23.57 -2.53 -18.32
C VAL A 670 22.93 -1.44 -19.17
N ILE A 671 21.72 -1.02 -18.81
CA ILE A 671 20.98 0.05 -19.49
C ILE A 671 21.66 1.40 -19.22
N TRP A 672 22.12 1.60 -17.98
CA TRP A 672 22.82 2.81 -17.61
C TRP A 672 24.11 3.01 -18.43
N ARG A 673 24.95 1.96 -18.55
CA ARG A 673 26.16 2.02 -19.39
C ARG A 673 25.84 2.37 -20.84
N ARG A 674 24.81 1.72 -21.42
CA ARG A 674 24.35 2.03 -22.78
C ARG A 674 23.87 3.49 -22.92
N THR A 675 23.21 4.02 -21.89
CA THR A 675 22.75 5.41 -21.85
C THR A 675 23.95 6.37 -21.87
N LEU A 676 25.00 6.09 -21.09
CA LEU A 676 26.23 6.88 -21.09
C LEU A 676 26.95 6.82 -22.45
N ASP A 677 26.98 5.66 -23.11
CA ASP A 677 27.55 5.54 -24.47
C ASP A 677 26.80 6.43 -25.48
N ASP A 678 25.46 6.44 -25.43
CA ASP A 678 24.63 7.27 -26.32
C ASP A 678 24.84 8.79 -26.02
N VAL A 679 25.00 9.16 -24.73
CA VAL A 679 25.33 10.53 -24.30
C VAL A 679 26.71 10.96 -24.82
N HIS A 680 27.72 10.10 -24.73
CA HIS A 680 29.06 10.36 -25.26
C HIS A 680 29.01 10.74 -26.74
N VAL A 681 28.33 9.92 -27.56
CA VAL A 681 28.18 10.16 -29.00
C VAL A 681 27.48 11.50 -29.28
N MET A 682 26.42 11.82 -28.53
CA MET A 682 25.70 13.09 -28.70
C MET A 682 26.54 14.30 -28.29
N ALA A 683 27.32 14.20 -27.21
CA ALA A 683 28.17 15.29 -26.73
C ALA A 683 29.33 15.59 -27.70
N VAL A 684 30.03 14.55 -28.18
CA VAL A 684 31.08 14.70 -29.20
C VAL A 684 30.54 15.40 -30.46
N ARG A 685 29.38 14.95 -30.94
CA ARG A 685 28.68 15.55 -32.08
C ARG A 685 28.37 17.03 -31.86
N GLY A 686 27.88 17.41 -30.68
CA GLY A 686 27.53 18.79 -30.34
C GLY A 686 28.72 19.74 -30.28
N LEU A 687 29.90 19.25 -29.89
CA LEU A 687 31.13 20.05 -29.84
C LEU A 687 31.85 20.13 -31.20
N LEU A 688 31.77 19.08 -32.02
CA LEU A 688 32.29 19.08 -33.40
C LEU A 688 31.49 20.01 -34.33
N TYR A 689 30.23 20.32 -33.99
CA TYR A 689 29.42 21.24 -34.78
C TYR A 689 30.01 22.66 -34.79
N GLY A 690 30.12 23.25 -35.99
CA GLY A 690 30.70 24.58 -36.20
C GLY A 690 32.19 24.60 -36.57
N HIS A 691 32.84 23.43 -36.74
CA HIS A 691 34.25 23.32 -37.15
C HIS A 691 34.49 23.56 -38.66
N GLU A 692 33.43 23.73 -39.46
CA GLU A 692 33.52 23.94 -40.91
C GLU A 692 33.64 25.44 -41.27
N GLY A 693 34.90 25.90 -41.36
CA GLY A 693 35.35 26.96 -42.28
C GLY A 693 34.83 28.40 -42.08
N GLY A 694 35.54 29.22 -41.31
CA GLY A 694 35.37 30.68 -41.31
C GLY A 694 36.59 31.42 -40.75
N ALA A 695 37.08 32.43 -41.47
CA ALA A 695 38.36 33.13 -41.27
C ALA A 695 38.49 34.03 -40.00
N VAL A 696 37.59 33.91 -39.01
CA VAL A 696 37.57 34.77 -37.81
C VAL A 696 37.60 33.91 -36.57
N ALA A 697 38.58 34.15 -35.68
CA ALA A 697 38.67 33.47 -34.39
C ALA A 697 37.44 33.78 -33.53
N MET A 698 36.75 32.73 -33.07
CA MET A 698 35.61 32.81 -32.16
C MET A 698 35.96 32.17 -30.82
N ARG A 699 35.46 32.75 -29.72
CA ARG A 699 35.57 32.19 -28.37
C ARG A 699 34.23 31.56 -27.98
N SER A 700 34.26 30.31 -27.52
CA SER A 700 33.09 29.54 -27.14
C SER A 700 32.87 29.56 -25.63
N TYR A 701 31.62 29.75 -25.23
CA TYR A 701 31.16 29.73 -23.86
C TYR A 701 30.01 28.73 -23.74
N SER A 702 29.98 27.94 -22.67
CA SER A 702 28.93 26.94 -22.40
C SER A 702 28.05 27.37 -21.24
N GLU A 703 26.77 27.00 -21.28
CA GLU A 703 25.80 27.22 -20.20
C GLU A 703 25.92 28.65 -19.63
N VAL A 704 25.86 29.65 -20.53
CA VAL A 704 26.14 31.04 -20.18
C VAL A 704 24.94 31.62 -19.43
N PRO A 705 25.09 31.99 -18.15
CA PRO A 705 24.00 32.57 -17.37
C PRO A 705 23.65 33.98 -17.84
N PHE A 706 22.38 34.36 -17.75
CA PHE A 706 21.90 35.72 -17.96
C PHE A 706 20.73 36.05 -17.04
N GLY A 707 20.50 37.34 -16.77
CA GLY A 707 19.31 37.80 -16.04
C GLY A 707 19.33 37.56 -14.53
N GLY A 708 20.51 37.56 -13.91
CA GLY A 708 20.68 37.38 -12.47
C GLY A 708 20.72 35.92 -11.99
N VAL A 709 20.86 34.94 -12.90
CA VAL A 709 21.11 33.55 -12.48
C VAL A 709 22.55 33.41 -12.02
N ARG A 710 22.75 32.77 -10.86
CA ARG A 710 24.10 32.43 -10.39
C ARG A 710 24.82 31.52 -11.39
N PRO A 711 26.08 31.82 -11.75
CA PRO A 711 26.88 30.93 -12.56
C PRO A 711 26.96 29.52 -11.97
N LYS A 712 26.96 28.51 -12.84
CA LYS A 712 27.13 27.10 -12.44
C LYS A 712 28.59 26.77 -12.07
N SER A 713 29.54 27.65 -12.38
CA SER A 713 30.97 27.52 -12.09
C SER A 713 31.67 28.88 -12.08
N ASP A 714 32.92 28.90 -11.63
CA ASP A 714 33.81 30.07 -11.68
C ASP A 714 34.41 30.32 -13.07
N ALA A 715 33.82 29.72 -14.13
CA ALA A 715 34.30 29.91 -15.49
C ALA A 715 34.05 31.35 -15.97
N ASP A 716 34.97 31.85 -16.78
CA ASP A 716 34.92 33.20 -17.34
C ASP A 716 33.69 33.37 -18.27
N VAL A 717 32.83 34.33 -17.96
CA VAL A 717 31.58 34.62 -18.67
C VAL A 717 31.71 35.92 -19.49
N PRO A 718 30.99 36.05 -20.62
CA PRO A 718 31.20 37.14 -21.57
C PRO A 718 30.59 38.48 -21.14
N TRP A 719 29.83 38.52 -20.04
CA TRP A 719 29.12 39.70 -19.55
C TRP A 719 28.90 39.61 -18.03
N ASP A 720 28.45 40.71 -17.43
CA ASP A 720 27.97 40.72 -16.04
C ASP A 720 26.67 39.93 -15.92
N THR A 721 26.68 38.91 -15.07
CA THR A 721 25.56 37.96 -14.92
C THR A 721 24.43 38.50 -14.05
N ASP A 722 24.72 39.50 -13.21
CA ASP A 722 23.73 40.14 -12.33
C ASP A 722 22.86 41.16 -13.08
N SER A 723 23.27 41.52 -14.30
CA SER A 723 22.50 42.40 -15.18
C SER A 723 21.15 41.78 -15.55
N LEU A 724 20.08 42.57 -15.33
CA LEU A 724 18.71 42.16 -15.67
C LEU A 724 18.51 42.16 -17.18
N VAL A 725 17.81 41.14 -17.68
CA VAL A 725 17.38 41.07 -19.08
C VAL A 725 15.88 41.28 -19.13
N THR A 726 15.46 42.48 -19.56
CA THR A 726 14.05 42.83 -19.73
C THR A 726 13.66 42.71 -21.19
N ILE A 727 12.57 41.98 -21.49
CA ILE A 727 12.04 41.90 -22.86
C ILE A 727 11.39 43.24 -23.22
N PRO A 728 11.84 43.92 -24.30
CA PRO A 728 11.38 45.25 -24.68
C PRO A 728 9.85 45.36 -24.78
N GLY A 729 9.27 46.31 -24.04
CA GLY A 729 7.85 46.63 -24.09
C GLY A 729 6.90 45.60 -23.48
N THR A 730 7.39 44.68 -22.63
CA THR A 730 6.54 43.64 -21.98
C THR A 730 6.62 43.62 -20.45
N GLU A 731 7.58 44.33 -19.85
CA GLU A 731 7.94 44.30 -18.43
C GLU A 731 8.40 42.93 -17.89
N PHE A 732 8.48 41.89 -18.74
CA PHE A 732 9.02 40.61 -18.31
C PHE A 732 10.54 40.68 -18.19
N ASN A 733 11.02 40.34 -17.00
CA ASN A 733 12.42 39.99 -16.80
C ASN A 733 12.59 38.51 -17.10
N ILE A 734 13.64 38.16 -17.84
CA ILE A 734 13.98 36.78 -18.15
C ILE A 734 15.35 36.40 -17.63
N ALA A 735 15.48 35.11 -17.31
CA ALA A 735 16.73 34.55 -16.84
C ALA A 735 16.85 33.09 -17.27
N GLY A 736 18.08 32.62 -17.42
CA GLY A 736 18.35 31.26 -17.85
C GLY A 736 19.81 31.05 -18.21
N PHE A 737 20.05 30.00 -18.97
CA PHE A 737 21.35 29.61 -19.50
C PHE A 737 21.27 29.49 -21.02
N ILE A 738 22.26 30.01 -21.72
CA ILE A 738 22.47 29.76 -23.14
C ILE A 738 23.39 28.54 -23.26
N ASP A 739 22.92 27.46 -23.90
CA ASP A 739 23.68 26.19 -23.93
C ASP A 739 25.09 26.38 -24.51
N ARG A 740 25.21 27.04 -25.68
CA ARG A 740 26.49 27.47 -26.25
C ARG A 740 26.39 28.83 -26.93
N LEU A 741 27.35 29.69 -26.63
CA LEU A 741 27.53 31.01 -27.22
C LEU A 741 28.94 31.13 -27.81
N ASP A 742 29.04 31.39 -29.11
CA ASP A 742 30.30 31.69 -29.79
C ASP A 742 30.35 33.18 -30.16
N LEU A 743 31.34 33.90 -29.63
CA LEU A 743 31.55 35.33 -29.88
C LEU A 743 32.74 35.56 -30.79
N SER A 744 32.59 36.44 -31.79
CA SER A 744 33.71 36.91 -32.61
C SER A 744 34.68 37.76 -31.78
N SER A 745 35.97 37.76 -32.16
CA SER A 745 37.01 38.53 -31.47
C SER A 745 36.77 40.05 -31.44
N ASP A 746 35.94 40.58 -32.34
CA ASP A 746 35.52 41.99 -32.38
C ASP A 746 34.22 42.28 -31.59
N GLY A 747 33.60 41.25 -31.01
CA GLY A 747 32.35 41.36 -30.23
C GLY A 747 31.10 41.69 -31.04
N LYS A 748 31.18 41.76 -32.38
CA LYS A 748 30.07 42.23 -33.23
C LYS A 748 29.17 41.11 -33.77
N CYS A 749 29.56 39.85 -33.62
CA CYS A 749 28.79 38.70 -34.06
C CYS A 749 28.70 37.65 -32.95
N ALA A 750 27.48 37.24 -32.64
CA ALA A 750 27.17 36.22 -31.64
C ALA A 750 26.40 35.06 -32.27
N THR A 751 26.96 33.84 -32.21
CA THR A 751 26.27 32.62 -32.63
C THR A 751 25.76 31.91 -31.39
N VAL A 752 24.45 31.67 -31.33
CA VAL A 752 23.81 31.01 -30.20
C VAL A 752 23.31 29.65 -30.65
N CYS A 753 23.72 28.60 -29.97
CA CYS A 753 23.33 27.22 -30.27
C CYS A 753 22.59 26.64 -29.07
N ASP A 754 21.36 26.17 -29.30
CA ASP A 754 20.55 25.42 -28.34
C ASP A 754 20.57 23.94 -28.72
N TYR A 755 21.01 23.08 -27.80
CA TYR A 755 21.18 21.65 -28.06
C TYR A 755 19.86 20.90 -27.90
N LYS A 756 19.54 20.02 -28.85
CA LYS A 756 18.33 19.18 -28.84
C LYS A 756 18.68 17.70 -28.96
N THR A 757 18.22 16.92 -27.99
CA THR A 757 18.35 15.46 -27.94
C THR A 757 17.13 14.71 -28.49
N GLY A 758 16.04 15.44 -28.77
CA GLY A 758 14.78 14.91 -29.29
C GLY A 758 14.78 14.62 -30.78
N ARG A 759 13.61 14.26 -31.33
CA ARG A 759 13.44 14.03 -32.78
C ARG A 759 13.54 15.34 -33.56
N THR A 760 14.24 15.30 -34.68
CA THR A 760 14.30 16.43 -35.61
C THR A 760 12.92 16.72 -36.21
N PRO A 761 12.49 17.99 -36.26
CA PRO A 761 11.26 18.40 -36.94
C PRO A 761 11.27 18.01 -38.41
N SER A 762 10.10 17.68 -38.96
CA SER A 762 9.95 17.30 -40.38
C SER A 762 9.96 18.50 -41.34
N ALA A 763 9.95 19.73 -40.82
CA ALA A 763 9.95 20.98 -41.56
C ALA A 763 10.69 22.06 -40.75
N ASP A 764 11.15 23.11 -41.42
CA ASP A 764 11.74 24.27 -40.75
C ASP A 764 10.72 24.94 -39.82
N ILE A 765 11.15 25.27 -38.61
CA ILE A 765 10.33 25.88 -37.56
C ILE A 765 10.88 27.25 -37.17
N ARG A 766 10.02 28.27 -37.01
CA ARG A 766 10.40 29.59 -36.49
C ARG A 766 9.96 29.71 -35.03
N LEU A 767 8.65 29.66 -34.75
CA LEU A 767 8.10 29.69 -33.39
C LEU A 767 7.36 28.41 -32.99
N ASN A 768 7.03 27.53 -33.97
CA ASN A 768 6.36 26.26 -33.76
C ASN A 768 5.08 26.36 -32.89
N GLY A 769 4.23 27.32 -33.19
CA GLY A 769 3.03 27.66 -32.44
C GLY A 769 3.31 28.31 -31.07
N GLY A 770 4.52 28.81 -30.83
CA GLY A 770 4.99 29.24 -29.52
C GLY A 770 5.56 28.12 -28.65
N ARG A 771 5.84 26.93 -29.22
CA ARG A 771 6.56 25.84 -28.51
C ARG A 771 8.05 26.11 -28.44
N GLU A 772 8.56 26.87 -29.40
CA GLU A 772 9.96 27.22 -29.49
C GLU A 772 10.07 28.73 -29.29
N LEU A 773 10.59 29.13 -28.13
CA LEU A 773 10.86 30.51 -27.78
C LEU A 773 12.33 30.71 -27.40
N GLN A 774 13.09 29.63 -27.22
CA GLN A 774 14.44 29.67 -26.64
C GLN A 774 15.37 30.49 -27.51
N ARG A 775 15.34 30.31 -28.84
CA ARG A 775 16.17 31.11 -29.76
C ARG A 775 15.91 32.61 -29.65
N CYS A 776 14.63 33.00 -29.53
CA CYS A 776 14.26 34.41 -29.34
C CYS A 776 14.68 34.92 -27.95
N LEU A 777 14.49 34.14 -26.89
CA LEU A 777 14.88 34.55 -25.54
C LEU A 777 16.39 34.72 -25.39
N TYR A 778 17.18 33.84 -26.00
CA TYR A 778 18.63 34.02 -26.05
C TYR A 778 19.03 35.23 -26.90
N GLY A 779 18.30 35.49 -27.99
CA GLY A 779 18.46 36.72 -28.78
C GLY A 779 18.25 38.00 -27.95
N PHE A 780 17.18 38.05 -27.14
CA PHE A 780 16.97 39.16 -26.20
C PHE A 780 18.09 39.31 -25.18
N ALA A 781 18.58 38.20 -24.60
CA ALA A 781 19.69 38.23 -23.66
C ALA A 781 20.97 38.79 -24.29
N VAL A 782 21.33 38.33 -25.49
CA VAL A 782 22.51 38.82 -26.21
C VAL A 782 22.39 40.31 -26.54
N LYS A 783 21.24 40.75 -27.06
CA LYS A 783 20.99 42.17 -27.39
C LYS A 783 21.03 43.07 -26.16
N ALA A 784 20.40 42.65 -25.07
CA ALA A 784 20.37 43.41 -23.82
C ALA A 784 21.76 43.53 -23.16
N LEU A 785 22.60 42.50 -23.27
CA LEU A 785 23.88 42.44 -22.54
C LEU A 785 25.09 42.85 -23.37
N LEU A 786 25.07 42.67 -24.71
CA LEU A 786 26.16 43.05 -25.61
C LEU A 786 25.84 44.26 -26.51
N GLY A 787 24.58 44.69 -26.54
CA GLY A 787 24.11 45.86 -27.28
C GLY A 787 23.33 45.51 -28.56
N ASP A 788 22.52 46.47 -29.00
CA ASP A 788 21.57 46.27 -30.11
C ASP A 788 22.25 46.10 -31.49
N ASP A 789 23.50 46.58 -31.63
CA ASP A 789 24.26 46.50 -32.89
C ASP A 789 24.90 45.13 -33.15
N VAL A 790 24.83 44.19 -32.19
CA VAL A 790 25.42 42.85 -32.34
C VAL A 790 24.59 41.99 -33.29
N ALA A 791 25.22 41.42 -34.31
CA ALA A 791 24.58 40.48 -35.22
C ALA A 791 24.40 39.11 -34.54
N ILE A 792 23.15 38.69 -34.33
CA ILE A 792 22.82 37.42 -33.68
C ILE A 792 22.48 36.32 -34.69
N LYS A 793 22.98 35.11 -34.45
CA LYS A 793 22.67 33.90 -35.25
C LYS A 793 22.18 32.77 -34.34
N PRO A 794 20.92 32.81 -33.87
CA PRO A 794 20.36 31.75 -33.03
C PRO A 794 20.02 30.49 -33.83
N SER A 795 20.31 29.32 -33.30
CA SER A 795 19.98 28.04 -33.93
C SER A 795 19.67 26.92 -32.94
N LEU A 796 18.92 25.91 -33.42
CA LEU A 796 18.67 24.65 -32.71
C LEU A 796 19.50 23.54 -33.37
N LEU A 797 20.35 22.86 -32.60
CA LEU A 797 21.15 21.75 -33.09
C LEU A 797 20.60 20.41 -32.57
N TYR A 798 20.05 19.60 -33.46
CA TYR A 798 19.58 18.24 -33.15
C TYR A 798 20.73 17.25 -33.21
N LEU A 799 21.20 16.79 -32.05
CA LEU A 799 22.45 16.02 -31.89
C LEU A 799 22.37 14.60 -32.48
N ARG A 800 21.17 14.02 -32.57
CA ARG A 800 20.98 12.66 -33.11
C ARG A 800 21.13 12.59 -34.62
N ASP A 801 20.58 13.57 -35.32
CA ASP A 801 20.55 13.60 -36.79
C ASP A 801 21.54 14.63 -37.37
N MET A 802 22.22 15.40 -36.52
CA MET A 802 23.13 16.49 -36.88
C MET A 802 22.49 17.56 -37.77
N VAL A 803 21.22 17.89 -37.48
CA VAL A 803 20.46 18.91 -38.20
C VAL A 803 20.47 20.21 -37.41
N ASN A 804 20.88 21.31 -38.06
CA ASN A 804 20.87 22.65 -37.45
C ASN A 804 19.82 23.55 -38.09
N LEU A 805 18.89 24.04 -37.27
CA LEU A 805 17.81 24.93 -37.71
C LEU A 805 18.09 26.37 -37.23
N ARG A 806 18.57 27.22 -38.15
CA ARG A 806 18.79 28.64 -37.87
C ARG A 806 17.48 29.41 -37.82
N LEU A 807 17.44 30.46 -37.00
CA LEU A 807 16.31 31.38 -36.98
C LEU A 807 16.45 32.39 -38.11
N ASP A 808 15.56 32.32 -39.10
CA ASP A 808 15.47 33.32 -40.17
C ASP A 808 14.83 34.60 -39.62
N ASP A 809 15.38 35.75 -40.04
CA ASP A 809 15.01 37.08 -39.54
C ASP A 809 14.84 37.15 -38.01
N PRO A 810 15.96 37.04 -37.25
CA PRO A 810 15.91 37.07 -35.78
C PRO A 810 15.23 38.32 -35.22
N GLU A 811 15.49 39.51 -35.79
CA GLU A 811 14.94 40.77 -35.30
C GLU A 811 13.42 40.85 -35.42
N GLY A 812 12.88 40.42 -36.57
CA GLY A 812 11.44 40.31 -36.77
C GLY A 812 10.81 39.32 -35.78
N ALA A 813 11.48 38.18 -35.54
CA ALA A 813 10.99 37.16 -34.62
C ALA A 813 10.97 37.65 -33.16
N LEU A 814 12.01 38.38 -32.73
CA LEU A 814 12.06 39.04 -31.42
C LEU A 814 10.89 40.02 -31.27
N THR A 815 10.65 40.86 -32.27
CA THR A 815 9.55 41.84 -32.24
C THR A 815 8.18 41.17 -32.12
N GLU A 816 7.94 40.08 -32.87
CA GLU A 816 6.71 39.29 -32.79
C GLU A 816 6.51 38.67 -31.40
N VAL A 817 7.53 38.01 -30.85
CA VAL A 817 7.47 37.37 -29.53
C VAL A 817 7.21 38.40 -28.42
N ALA A 818 7.87 39.57 -28.47
CA ALA A 818 7.59 40.65 -27.53
C ALA A 818 6.12 41.13 -27.62
N GLY A 819 5.57 41.23 -28.82
CA GLY A 819 4.15 41.54 -29.03
C GLY A 819 3.23 40.52 -28.37
N TYR A 820 3.44 39.22 -28.62
CA TYR A 820 2.62 38.16 -28.03
C TYR A 820 2.73 38.13 -26.50
N LEU A 821 3.93 38.33 -25.94
CA LEU A 821 4.13 38.35 -24.50
C LEU A 821 3.44 39.53 -23.81
N ARG A 822 3.50 40.74 -24.40
CA ARG A 822 2.77 41.92 -23.91
C ARG A 822 1.27 41.63 -23.81
N ASP A 823 0.71 41.09 -24.89
CA ASP A 823 -0.71 40.78 -24.99
C ASP A 823 -1.12 39.66 -24.01
N ALA A 824 -0.25 38.65 -23.81
CA ALA A 824 -0.47 37.59 -22.83
C ALA A 824 -0.45 38.12 -21.39
N ARG A 825 0.48 39.01 -21.04
CA ARG A 825 0.54 39.68 -19.73
C ARG A 825 -0.76 40.43 -19.45
N ALA A 826 -1.21 41.25 -20.40
CA ALA A 826 -2.46 42.00 -20.27
C ALA A 826 -3.70 41.09 -20.12
N SER A 827 -3.78 40.02 -20.93
CA SER A 827 -4.89 39.05 -20.87
C SER A 827 -4.95 38.32 -19.53
N VAL A 828 -3.81 37.79 -19.06
CA VAL A 828 -3.77 37.03 -17.80
C VAL A 828 -3.97 37.95 -16.60
N ALA A 829 -3.40 39.16 -16.60
CA ALA A 829 -3.70 40.19 -15.59
C ALA A 829 -5.20 40.55 -15.57
N GLY A 830 -5.85 40.58 -16.73
CA GLY A 830 -7.30 40.72 -16.87
C GLY A 830 -8.14 39.53 -16.38
N GLY A 831 -7.50 38.52 -15.78
CA GLY A 831 -8.13 37.37 -15.13
C GLY A 831 -8.37 36.16 -16.03
N ALA A 832 -7.77 36.11 -17.23
CA ALA A 832 -7.95 35.02 -18.18
C ALA A 832 -6.87 33.92 -18.03
N GLY A 833 -6.93 33.13 -16.94
CA GLY A 833 -6.12 31.93 -16.76
C GLY A 833 -6.70 30.72 -17.51
N LEU A 834 -6.87 30.83 -18.83
CA LEU A 834 -7.69 29.90 -19.62
C LEU A 834 -6.91 28.79 -20.31
N PRO A 835 -7.57 27.69 -20.73
CA PRO A 835 -6.92 26.62 -21.48
C PRO A 835 -6.35 27.12 -22.81
N GLY A 836 -5.17 26.61 -23.17
CA GLY A 836 -4.51 26.83 -24.44
C GLY A 836 -4.27 25.51 -25.19
N PRO A 837 -3.57 25.54 -26.34
CA PRO A 837 -3.40 24.38 -27.21
C PRO A 837 -2.62 23.21 -26.59
N ASP A 838 -1.81 23.45 -25.55
CA ASP A 838 -1.11 22.36 -24.83
C ASP A 838 -1.91 21.83 -23.63
N THR A 839 -3.06 22.42 -23.28
CA THR A 839 -3.91 21.95 -22.16
C THR A 839 -4.46 20.54 -22.42
N GLY A 840 -4.20 19.63 -21.49
CA GLY A 840 -4.57 18.21 -21.56
C GLY A 840 -3.78 17.41 -22.60
N SER A 841 -2.67 17.94 -23.11
CA SER A 841 -1.76 17.20 -23.99
C SER A 841 -0.96 16.15 -23.21
N ASP A 842 -0.29 15.23 -23.92
CA ASP A 842 0.55 14.21 -23.30
C ASP A 842 1.78 14.78 -22.56
N HIS A 843 2.03 16.08 -22.72
CA HIS A 843 3.12 16.82 -22.08
C HIS A 843 2.59 17.85 -21.05
N ASP A 844 1.29 17.82 -20.75
CA ASP A 844 0.70 18.64 -19.68
C ASP A 844 0.81 17.87 -18.36
N ASP A 845 1.83 18.24 -17.59
CA ASP A 845 2.17 17.70 -16.26
C ASP A 845 1.01 17.85 -15.25
N LEU A 846 0.05 18.73 -15.54
CA LEU A 846 -1.12 18.99 -14.70
C LEU A 846 -2.43 18.48 -15.34
N ALA A 847 -2.36 17.63 -16.37
CA ALA A 847 -3.54 17.10 -17.06
C ALA A 847 -4.49 16.32 -16.13
N PHE A 848 -3.99 15.76 -15.03
CA PHE A 848 -4.80 15.06 -14.04
C PHE A 848 -5.85 15.96 -13.36
N ALA A 849 -5.62 17.27 -13.31
CA ALA A 849 -6.57 18.24 -12.75
C ALA A 849 -7.72 18.58 -13.72
N LEU A 850 -7.68 18.10 -14.96
CA LEU A 850 -8.69 18.34 -16.00
C LEU A 850 -9.71 17.19 -16.06
N PRO A 851 -10.90 17.39 -16.66
CA PRO A 851 -11.83 16.30 -16.94
C PRO A 851 -11.20 15.19 -17.77
N ALA A 852 -11.65 13.95 -17.57
CA ALA A 852 -11.22 12.81 -18.35
C ALA A 852 -11.35 13.07 -19.87
N ASN A 853 -10.33 12.67 -20.64
CA ASN A 853 -10.20 12.97 -22.08
C ASN A 853 -10.28 14.47 -22.41
N ALA A 854 -9.65 15.31 -21.57
CA ALA A 854 -9.69 16.77 -21.65
C ALA A 854 -9.42 17.29 -23.07
N ARG A 855 -8.31 16.87 -23.68
CA ARG A 855 -7.90 17.32 -25.03
C ARG A 855 -8.95 17.04 -26.10
N ALA A 856 -9.55 15.86 -26.09
CA ALA A 856 -10.51 15.46 -27.12
C ALA A 856 -11.90 16.07 -26.93
N THR A 857 -12.24 16.50 -25.71
CA THR A 857 -13.59 16.94 -25.35
C THR A 857 -13.61 18.38 -24.82
N TYR A 858 -13.23 18.58 -23.56
CA TYR A 858 -13.17 19.87 -22.87
C TYR A 858 -12.36 20.92 -23.66
N GLY A 859 -11.12 20.59 -24.04
CA GLY A 859 -10.23 21.49 -24.77
C GLY A 859 -10.84 21.92 -26.10
N LYS A 860 -11.28 20.97 -26.94
CA LYS A 860 -11.96 21.28 -28.21
C LYS A 860 -13.20 22.16 -28.03
N ARG A 861 -14.00 21.90 -27.00
CA ARG A 861 -15.25 22.60 -26.73
C ARG A 861 -15.02 24.05 -26.28
N LYS A 862 -14.03 24.27 -25.43
CA LYS A 862 -13.72 25.58 -24.83
C LYS A 862 -12.78 26.43 -25.69
N MET A 863 -12.00 25.82 -26.59
CA MET A 863 -10.92 26.51 -27.32
C MET A 863 -11.38 27.79 -28.02
N SER A 864 -12.52 27.78 -28.70
CA SER A 864 -12.98 28.98 -29.43
C SER A 864 -13.25 30.16 -28.50
N ALA A 865 -14.02 29.93 -27.42
CA ALA A 865 -14.33 30.97 -26.45
C ALA A 865 -13.10 31.38 -25.62
N ALA A 866 -12.19 30.43 -25.36
CA ALA A 866 -10.91 30.71 -24.72
C ALA A 866 -10.04 31.60 -25.61
N THR A 867 -9.95 31.30 -26.91
CA THR A 867 -9.18 32.09 -27.89
C THR A 867 -9.68 33.53 -27.96
N GLU A 868 -11.01 33.71 -28.03
CA GLU A 868 -11.63 35.02 -28.02
C GLU A 868 -11.30 35.81 -26.75
N ARG A 869 -11.38 35.18 -25.57
CA ARG A 869 -11.11 35.83 -24.28
C ARG A 869 -9.62 36.10 -24.04
N LEU A 870 -8.74 35.23 -24.53
CA LEU A 870 -7.28 35.38 -24.45
C LEU A 870 -6.75 36.46 -25.41
N GLY A 871 -7.50 36.78 -26.46
CA GLY A 871 -7.19 37.91 -27.33
C GLY A 871 -6.03 37.66 -28.29
N SER A 872 -5.29 38.72 -28.61
CA SER A 872 -4.37 38.77 -29.75
C SER A 872 -3.13 37.88 -29.63
N PHE A 873 -2.68 37.54 -28.43
CA PHE A 873 -1.49 36.68 -28.28
C PHE A 873 -1.71 35.27 -28.81
N THR A 874 -2.96 34.81 -28.93
CA THR A 874 -3.30 33.48 -29.49
C THR A 874 -2.84 33.29 -30.93
N LYS A 875 -2.58 34.37 -31.67
CA LYS A 875 -1.96 34.32 -33.01
C LYS A 875 -0.61 33.60 -33.01
N VAL A 876 0.10 33.57 -31.88
CA VAL A 876 1.34 32.79 -31.75
C VAL A 876 1.13 31.31 -32.04
N TRP A 877 -0.07 30.77 -31.85
CA TRP A 877 -0.38 29.36 -32.10
C TRP A 877 -0.39 29.00 -33.58
N GLU A 878 -0.50 29.99 -34.46
CA GLU A 878 -0.48 29.83 -35.92
C GLU A 878 0.91 30.13 -36.52
N ALA A 879 1.82 30.73 -35.74
CA ALA A 879 3.18 31.04 -36.17
C ALA A 879 4.03 29.75 -36.26
N LYS A 880 4.34 29.31 -37.48
CA LYS A 880 5.07 28.04 -37.72
C LYS A 880 6.51 28.07 -37.24
#